data_AF-A0A8X8CSG4-F1
#
_entry.id   AF-A0A8X8CSG4-F1
#
_cell.length_a   1.000
_cell.length_b   1.000
_cell.length_c   1.000
_cell.angle_alpha   90.00
_cell.angle_beta   90.00
_cell.angle_gamma   90.00
#
_symmetry.space_group_name_H-M   'P 1'
#
loop_
_entity.id
_entity.type
_entity.pdbx_description
1 polymer ?
#
loop_
_entity_poly.entity_id
_entity_poly.type
_entity_poly.pdbx_seq_one_letter_code
_entity_poly.pdbx_strand_id
1 'polypeptide(L)'
;MQMKSTNSKLRLPLVRTVTTLTEKIHRPVRSSAAAATKTTSLSSLVSESYLQPHINDTIYAKNRTLDSYIKSGNVTLAQKLFDEMSMCDVVTYNLMVSGLGKYGIPKQALYYYYEMVSLGIKESPSTFSSVLSICSSQDGFLKQGIQVHCRIIKLGCGSNMFIRTSLVGFYMQMGCFDLGFSLFDEMPERNLATWNLVLRGFCELGSFHELLRVYHEMKLDGVHPNGLSFCYLIRGCCNEKFLYEGKQLHCHFIKVGWARSNIFVANALVDFYSACKSLNDARKSFESIKVEDVISWNSIVSVYADCGLLLEAVELFYLMQFWGKPSIRSFVALLHLSSLNGNILFGKQIHCCVLKMGFDIGSFHVQSALIDMYGKCRYIESSVSAFESVPKKTTQICNSLMTSLLHCGIVYDVVEMYGLMVDEGIGLDEVTFSTTLKALSVSEFASMDSCRLVHCCAIKLGFGSDTAVSCSLIDAYSRCGHVQLSKKVFEQLPSPIVICFTSIINGLAQNGLGRECLQTFEAMIRKGLEPDKVTFLCVLTGCSHSGLFEEGRLIFYSMKAQYGICPAKEHFSCMVDILGRAGLLDEAEELTQKAPGRGDCVMWTSLLRSCRIYRNEIVGRRAAKALLELDPEDFSVYLQVSNFYSDIGEYEASMHIRELAIARKLTREIVAHGVAGNMACDSIAMLEKLENFDIEEADETELSQVVPSWTSERGGKVLVNVDSFGAVGDGVSDDTQAFENAWNTACTTPKSVFLVPPGRHYLVNATRFKGPCADRLVIQIDGTIVAPDEPKNWDPNLPRLWLYFSKLNGVLFQGNGVIDGSGSKWWASSCKKNKSNPCRGAPTTRILQALTIDSSSAVKINGLTIQNSQQMHFVISHSDSVRVSDVLVSAPEDSPNTDGIHITGSTNVVLQDCKIGTGDDCVSIVNGSSNIKMKRIFCGPGHGISIGSLGKDNSTGMVTKVVLDTAFLRETTNGLRIKTWQGGHGYVRGVRFENVGMENVANPIIIDQFYCDSPKTCQNQTSAVEISEITYRNISGTTKSSKAMKFACSDTVPCSNIVLSNINLEKKDGTEETYCNSAQGFGYGVVHPSADCLSSHDKNDNVTGQSAITKESSVIDQMKISELSETSTEDIIHTEL
;
A
#
# COMPACT_ATOMS: atom_id res chain seq x y z
N MET A 1 -58.17 26.71 1.55
CA MET A 1 -58.89 27.08 2.80
C MET A 1 -58.19 28.28 3.45
N GLN A 2 -58.77 28.86 4.50
CA GLN A 2 -58.39 30.20 5.00
C GLN A 2 -56.98 30.30 5.60
N MET A 3 -56.34 31.44 5.38
CA MET A 3 -55.17 31.90 6.14
C MET A 3 -55.53 32.21 7.59
N LYS A 4 -54.59 31.98 8.51
CA LYS A 4 -54.43 32.75 9.75
C LYS A 4 -52.95 33.06 9.97
N SER A 5 -52.59 34.33 9.89
CA SER A 5 -51.25 34.82 10.26
C SER A 5 -51.28 35.45 11.65
N THR A 6 -50.39 35.03 12.54
CA THR A 6 -50.21 35.62 13.88
C THR A 6 -48.90 36.40 13.94
N ASN A 7 -49.00 37.71 13.77
CA ASN A 7 -47.86 38.64 13.74
C ASN A 7 -47.42 39.01 15.17
N SER A 8 -46.33 38.42 15.68
CA SER A 8 -45.72 38.78 16.96
C SER A 8 -44.54 39.73 16.77
N LYS A 9 -44.77 41.03 17.02
CA LYS A 9 -43.73 42.06 16.96
C LYS A 9 -42.74 41.92 18.13
N LEU A 10 -41.45 41.96 17.85
CA LEU A 10 -40.42 42.30 18.83
C LEU A 10 -39.72 43.60 18.41
N ARG A 11 -39.89 44.64 19.22
CA ARG A 11 -39.11 45.89 19.19
C ARG A 11 -38.07 45.84 20.30
N LEU A 12 -36.94 46.51 20.12
CA LEU A 12 -36.16 47.30 21.09
C LEU A 12 -34.80 47.69 20.43
N PRO A 13 -34.10 48.75 20.85
CA PRO A 13 -34.58 50.12 20.98
C PRO A 13 -33.74 51.13 20.16
N LEU A 14 -34.31 52.29 19.80
CA LEU A 14 -33.51 53.46 19.44
C LEU A 14 -33.04 54.19 20.69
N VAL A 15 -31.79 54.68 20.67
CA VAL A 15 -31.29 55.71 21.59
C VAL A 15 -31.18 57.04 20.81
N ARG A 16 -31.92 58.05 21.27
CA ARG A 16 -31.76 59.49 20.92
C ARG A 16 -30.59 60.05 21.77
N THR A 17 -30.01 61.25 21.59
CA THR A 17 -30.52 62.58 21.19
C THR A 17 -29.28 63.48 20.88
N VAL A 18 -29.32 64.57 20.11
CA VAL A 18 -29.33 66.02 20.53
C VAL A 18 -28.82 66.79 19.27
N THR A 19 -29.64 67.50 18.46
CA THR A 19 -29.93 68.97 18.43
C THR A 19 -28.69 69.90 18.44
N THR A 20 -28.54 71.04 17.74
CA THR A 20 -29.30 71.88 16.76
C THR A 20 -28.27 72.88 16.13
N LEU A 21 -28.43 73.53 14.96
CA LEU A 21 -29.20 74.76 14.67
C LEU A 21 -29.09 75.12 13.14
N THR A 22 -30.21 75.57 12.54
CA THR A 22 -30.47 76.78 11.67
C THR A 22 -29.30 77.59 11.03
N GLU A 23 -29.42 78.30 9.88
CA GLU A 23 -30.56 78.67 8.98
C GLU A 23 -30.12 79.24 7.58
N LYS A 24 -30.99 79.15 6.53
CA LYS A 24 -31.23 80.08 5.35
C LYS A 24 -30.03 80.48 4.40
N ILE A 25 -30.15 80.95 3.13
CA ILE A 25 -31.25 81.22 2.14
C ILE A 25 -30.79 81.07 0.64
N HIS A 26 -31.68 81.39 -0.33
CA HIS A 26 -31.76 81.13 -1.80
C HIS A 26 -30.77 81.74 -2.87
N ARG A 27 -30.51 80.95 -3.97
CA ARG A 27 -30.63 81.18 -5.47
C ARG A 27 -30.11 82.48 -6.19
N PRO A 28 -30.04 82.59 -7.57
CA PRO A 28 -29.76 81.63 -8.70
C PRO A 28 -28.96 82.19 -9.96
N VAL A 29 -28.92 81.43 -11.10
CA VAL A 29 -28.74 81.81 -12.56
C VAL A 29 -27.34 81.62 -13.27
N ARG A 30 -27.32 81.68 -14.63
CA ARG A 30 -26.37 81.11 -15.65
C ARG A 30 -25.70 82.19 -16.58
N SER A 31 -24.64 81.82 -17.35
CA SER A 31 -24.47 82.10 -18.83
C SER A 31 -23.14 81.53 -19.43
N SER A 32 -22.79 81.82 -20.71
CA SER A 32 -21.83 81.02 -21.55
C SER A 32 -21.27 81.70 -22.85
N ALA A 33 -20.17 81.16 -23.44
CA ALA A 33 -19.68 81.26 -24.87
C ALA A 33 -19.04 82.60 -25.38
N ALA A 34 -18.28 82.74 -26.50
CA ALA A 34 -17.38 81.87 -27.34
C ALA A 34 -16.64 82.68 -28.49
N ALA A 35 -15.76 82.04 -29.32
CA ALA A 35 -15.11 82.49 -30.61
C ALA A 35 -13.93 83.53 -30.52
N ALA A 36 -13.03 83.82 -31.51
CA ALA A 36 -12.39 83.21 -32.74
C ALA A 36 -11.13 84.10 -33.14
N THR A 37 -10.28 84.03 -34.21
CA THR A 37 -10.24 83.37 -35.56
C THR A 37 -8.79 83.01 -36.05
N LYS A 38 -8.20 83.58 -37.15
CA LYS A 38 -6.88 83.21 -37.79
C LYS A 38 -6.26 84.30 -38.73
N THR A 39 -4.92 84.35 -38.90
CA THR A 39 -4.13 84.54 -40.18
C THR A 39 -2.59 84.34 -39.99
N THR A 40 -1.74 84.49 -41.04
CA THR A 40 -0.40 83.84 -41.23
C THR A 40 0.79 84.73 -41.69
N SER A 41 2.04 84.39 -41.29
CA SER A 41 3.29 84.47 -42.13
C SER A 41 4.55 83.89 -41.41
N LEU A 42 5.67 83.68 -42.13
CA LEU A 42 6.96 83.13 -41.62
C LEU A 42 8.14 84.10 -41.84
N SER A 43 9.06 84.25 -40.86
CA SER A 43 10.54 84.26 -41.09
C SER A 43 11.38 84.39 -39.79
N SER A 44 12.34 83.48 -39.61
CA SER A 44 13.60 83.55 -38.82
C SER A 44 13.91 84.73 -37.87
N LEU A 45 14.14 84.44 -36.58
CA LEU A 45 15.40 84.69 -35.84
C LEU A 45 15.36 84.17 -34.38
N VAL A 46 16.50 84.19 -33.68
CA VAL A 46 16.67 83.65 -32.32
C VAL A 46 16.39 84.73 -31.25
N SER A 47 15.43 84.48 -30.37
CA SER A 47 15.47 84.90 -28.95
C SER A 47 14.37 84.20 -28.15
N GLU A 48 14.43 84.32 -26.82
CA GLU A 48 13.45 83.77 -25.89
C GLU A 48 12.12 84.55 -25.92
N SER A 49 10.99 83.83 -25.97
CA SER A 49 9.89 83.90 -24.98
C SER A 49 8.50 83.56 -25.56
N TYR A 50 7.59 83.17 -24.66
CA TYR A 50 6.14 83.05 -24.85
C TYR A 50 5.59 82.22 -26.03
N LEU A 51 5.60 80.91 -25.83
CA LEU A 51 4.41 80.09 -26.10
C LEU A 51 4.21 79.12 -24.93
N GLN A 52 3.20 79.38 -24.10
CA GLN A 52 2.72 78.38 -23.14
C GLN A 52 2.06 77.23 -23.92
N PRO A 53 2.40 75.95 -23.67
CA PRO A 53 1.52 74.88 -24.09
C PRO A 53 0.18 75.01 -23.35
N HIS A 54 -0.94 74.73 -24.02
CA HIS A 54 -2.24 74.72 -23.35
C HIS A 54 -2.19 73.75 -22.16
N ILE A 55 -2.57 74.22 -20.97
CA ILE A 55 -2.50 73.42 -19.73
C ILE A 55 -3.22 72.08 -19.87
N ASN A 56 -4.31 72.04 -20.66
CA ASN A 56 -5.04 70.81 -20.98
C ASN A 56 -4.24 69.82 -21.83
N ASP A 57 -3.38 70.25 -22.76
CA ASP A 57 -2.52 69.32 -23.52
C ASP A 57 -1.49 68.67 -22.59
N THR A 58 -0.94 69.42 -21.63
CA THR A 58 0.00 68.89 -20.63
C THR A 58 -0.66 67.84 -19.74
N ILE A 59 -1.87 68.09 -19.24
CA ILE A 59 -2.62 67.14 -18.40
C ILE A 59 -3.10 65.94 -19.24
N TYR A 60 -3.60 66.15 -20.45
CA TYR A 60 -4.03 65.07 -21.34
C TYR A 60 -2.86 64.15 -21.76
N ALA A 61 -1.70 64.72 -22.10
CA ALA A 61 -0.50 63.95 -22.40
C ALA A 61 -0.03 63.14 -21.18
N LYS A 62 0.03 63.74 -19.99
CA LYS A 62 0.36 63.00 -18.76
C LYS A 62 -0.67 61.91 -18.43
N ASN A 63 -1.97 62.19 -18.57
CA ASN A 63 -3.05 61.20 -18.40
C ASN A 63 -2.92 60.02 -19.39
N ARG A 64 -2.47 60.25 -20.63
CA ARG A 64 -2.16 59.16 -21.58
C ARG A 64 -0.94 58.32 -21.17
N THR A 65 0.12 58.95 -20.65
CA THR A 65 1.29 58.22 -20.12
C THR A 65 0.92 57.43 -18.86
N LEU A 66 0.08 58.00 -17.99
CA LEU A 66 -0.46 57.35 -16.79
C LEU A 66 -1.29 56.11 -17.14
N ASP A 67 -2.23 56.24 -18.09
CA ASP A 67 -3.00 55.13 -18.67
C ASP A 67 -2.09 54.05 -19.29
N SER A 68 -0.99 54.44 -19.94
CA SER A 68 0.02 53.50 -20.47
C SER A 68 0.75 52.73 -19.37
N TYR A 69 1.22 53.40 -18.31
CA TYR A 69 1.85 52.73 -17.17
C TYR A 69 0.86 51.79 -16.44
N ILE A 70 -0.38 52.22 -16.25
CA ILE A 70 -1.45 51.39 -15.69
C ILE A 70 -1.76 50.18 -16.61
N LYS A 71 -1.81 50.35 -17.94
CA LYS A 71 -2.04 49.23 -18.88
C LYS A 71 -0.89 48.22 -18.92
N SER A 72 0.35 48.69 -18.79
CA SER A 72 1.55 47.85 -18.69
C SER A 72 1.81 47.24 -17.31
N GLY A 73 1.00 47.57 -16.30
CA GLY A 73 1.12 47.02 -14.94
C GLY A 73 2.17 47.71 -14.05
N ASN A 74 2.85 48.76 -14.54
CA ASN A 74 3.85 49.48 -13.77
C ASN A 74 3.20 50.55 -12.87
N VAL A 75 2.51 50.08 -11.83
CA VAL A 75 1.78 50.91 -10.87
C VAL A 75 2.70 51.92 -10.17
N THR A 76 3.94 51.54 -9.86
CA THR A 76 4.90 52.42 -9.16
C THR A 76 5.32 53.62 -10.03
N LEU A 77 5.53 53.44 -11.33
CA LEU A 77 5.77 54.57 -12.24
C LEU A 77 4.50 55.41 -12.48
N ALA A 78 3.31 54.81 -12.43
CA ALA A 78 2.06 55.56 -12.47
C ALA A 78 1.89 56.46 -11.24
N GLN A 79 2.14 55.93 -10.03
CA GLN A 79 2.14 56.71 -8.79
C GLN A 79 3.16 57.86 -8.84
N LYS A 80 4.42 57.57 -9.20
CA LYS A 80 5.44 58.62 -9.33
C LYS A 80 5.06 59.71 -10.34
N LEU A 81 4.49 59.35 -11.49
CA LEU A 81 4.02 60.32 -12.48
C LEU A 81 2.85 61.17 -11.96
N PHE A 82 1.96 60.60 -11.16
CA PHE A 82 0.87 61.30 -10.49
C PHE A 82 1.40 62.29 -9.44
N ASP A 83 2.36 61.87 -8.62
CA ASP A 83 3.00 62.75 -7.62
C ASP A 83 3.80 63.90 -8.28
N GLU A 84 4.26 63.69 -9.52
CA GLU A 84 4.86 64.71 -10.40
C GLU A 84 3.83 65.59 -11.16
N MET A 85 2.51 65.50 -10.87
CA MET A 85 1.47 66.35 -11.47
C MET A 85 1.01 67.48 -10.54
N SER A 86 1.38 68.72 -10.90
CA SER A 86 1.01 69.94 -10.18
C SER A 86 -0.48 70.29 -10.23
N MET A 87 -1.26 69.69 -11.14
CA MET A 87 -2.72 69.68 -11.14
C MET A 87 -3.22 68.33 -11.68
N CYS A 88 -4.13 67.70 -10.95
CA CYS A 88 -4.79 66.45 -11.33
C CYS A 88 -6.29 66.71 -11.53
N ASP A 89 -6.88 66.20 -12.61
CA ASP A 89 -8.30 66.35 -12.90
C ASP A 89 -9.09 65.07 -12.56
N VAL A 90 -10.41 65.10 -12.75
CA VAL A 90 -11.29 63.93 -12.51
C VAL A 90 -10.92 62.72 -13.38
N VAL A 91 -10.24 62.92 -14.52
CA VAL A 91 -9.73 61.83 -15.36
C VAL A 91 -8.43 61.27 -14.77
N THR A 92 -7.51 62.12 -14.32
CA THR A 92 -6.28 61.70 -13.62
C THR A 92 -6.61 60.85 -12.38
N TYR A 93 -7.54 61.33 -11.54
CA TYR A 93 -8.01 60.58 -10.37
C TYR A 93 -8.76 59.30 -10.75
N ASN A 94 -9.66 59.33 -11.74
CA ASN A 94 -10.36 58.11 -12.19
C ASN A 94 -9.39 57.05 -12.74
N LEU A 95 -8.32 57.45 -13.44
CA LEU A 95 -7.27 56.54 -13.91
C LEU A 95 -6.57 55.86 -12.73
N MET A 96 -6.12 56.62 -11.72
CA MET A 96 -5.49 56.05 -10.53
C MET A 96 -6.43 55.11 -9.76
N VAL A 97 -7.67 55.56 -9.48
CA VAL A 97 -8.67 54.74 -8.77
C VAL A 97 -8.95 53.44 -9.54
N SER A 98 -9.27 53.53 -10.83
CA SER A 98 -9.60 52.34 -11.64
C SER A 98 -8.38 51.44 -11.91
N GLY A 99 -7.17 52.01 -11.99
CA GLY A 99 -5.92 51.28 -12.18
C GLY A 99 -5.51 50.50 -10.94
N LEU A 100 -5.49 51.16 -9.77
CA LEU A 100 -5.20 50.53 -8.49
C LEU A 100 -6.26 49.49 -8.11
N GLY A 101 -7.53 49.73 -8.46
CA GLY A 101 -8.59 48.72 -8.38
C GLY A 101 -8.28 47.48 -9.23
N LYS A 102 -7.90 47.65 -10.51
CA LYS A 102 -7.54 46.55 -11.41
C LYS A 102 -6.38 45.69 -10.89
N TYR A 103 -5.42 46.28 -10.18
CA TYR A 103 -4.27 45.56 -9.59
C TYR A 103 -4.46 45.16 -8.12
N GLY A 104 -5.70 45.18 -7.60
CA GLY A 104 -6.01 44.63 -6.27
C GLY A 104 -5.48 45.46 -5.10
N ILE A 105 -5.36 46.79 -5.26
CA ILE A 105 -4.88 47.72 -4.22
C ILE A 105 -6.04 48.63 -3.72
N PRO A 106 -7.15 48.07 -3.16
CA PRO A 106 -8.37 48.82 -2.90
C PRO A 106 -8.19 49.94 -1.87
N LYS A 107 -7.34 49.73 -0.85
CA LYS A 107 -7.08 50.74 0.20
C LYS A 107 -6.48 52.02 -0.37
N GLN A 108 -5.53 51.91 -1.31
CA GLN A 108 -4.88 53.07 -1.92
C GLN A 108 -5.75 53.71 -3.01
N ALA A 109 -6.53 52.91 -3.76
CA ALA A 109 -7.55 53.43 -4.66
C ALA A 109 -8.61 54.27 -3.92
N LEU A 110 -9.08 53.78 -2.75
CA LEU A 110 -10.01 54.53 -1.90
C LEU A 110 -9.37 55.78 -1.30
N TYR A 111 -8.08 55.76 -0.95
CA TYR A 111 -7.36 56.96 -0.53
C TYR A 111 -7.41 58.07 -1.60
N TYR A 112 -7.03 57.78 -2.85
CA TYR A 112 -7.10 58.77 -3.93
C TYR A 112 -8.53 59.25 -4.23
N TYR A 113 -9.54 58.40 -4.01
CA TYR A 113 -10.95 58.85 -4.07
C TYR A 113 -11.31 59.83 -2.94
N TYR A 114 -10.92 59.55 -1.69
CA TYR A 114 -11.15 60.46 -0.57
C TYR A 114 -10.40 61.79 -0.73
N GLU A 115 -9.18 61.76 -1.29
CA GLU A 115 -8.41 62.95 -1.65
C GLU A 115 -9.12 63.78 -2.74
N MET A 116 -9.56 63.16 -3.83
CA MET A 116 -10.33 63.82 -4.88
C MET A 116 -11.58 64.54 -4.31
N VAL A 117 -12.29 63.86 -3.40
CA VAL A 117 -13.50 64.40 -2.74
C VAL A 117 -13.17 65.51 -1.72
N SER A 118 -12.03 65.44 -1.02
CA SER A 118 -11.62 66.47 -0.06
C SER A 118 -11.15 67.75 -0.76
N LEU A 119 -10.53 67.63 -1.93
CA LEU A 119 -10.18 68.74 -2.83
C LEU A 119 -11.40 69.35 -3.56
N GLY A 120 -12.61 68.79 -3.35
CA GLY A 120 -13.85 69.31 -3.95
C GLY A 120 -14.02 69.02 -5.45
N ILE A 121 -13.16 68.17 -6.03
CA ILE A 121 -13.28 67.73 -7.42
C ILE A 121 -14.53 66.86 -7.54
N LYS A 122 -15.46 67.25 -8.42
CA LYS A 122 -16.77 66.60 -8.53
C LYS A 122 -16.67 65.19 -9.08
N GLU A 123 -17.31 64.26 -8.40
CA GLU A 123 -17.40 62.87 -8.80
C GLU A 123 -18.20 62.69 -10.10
N SER A 124 -17.72 61.80 -10.96
CA SER A 124 -18.37 61.43 -12.22
C SER A 124 -19.09 60.07 -12.12
N PRO A 125 -20.01 59.72 -13.04
CA PRO A 125 -20.62 58.39 -13.07
C PRO A 125 -19.58 57.25 -13.19
N SER A 126 -18.47 57.48 -13.91
CA SER A 126 -17.34 56.56 -13.96
C SER A 126 -16.60 56.48 -12.62
N THR A 127 -16.41 57.60 -11.89
CA THR A 127 -15.86 57.59 -10.53
C THR A 127 -16.68 56.67 -9.63
N PHE A 128 -18.00 56.85 -9.61
CA PHE A 128 -18.88 56.03 -8.78
C PHE A 128 -18.84 54.55 -9.18
N SER A 129 -18.84 54.23 -10.48
CA SER A 129 -18.74 52.83 -10.91
C SER A 129 -17.39 52.19 -10.57
N SER A 130 -16.27 52.90 -10.74
CA SER A 130 -14.95 52.38 -10.36
C SER A 130 -14.86 52.18 -8.85
N VAL A 131 -15.28 53.15 -8.04
CA VAL A 131 -15.24 53.06 -6.57
C VAL A 131 -16.17 51.96 -6.05
N LEU A 132 -17.38 51.82 -6.60
CA LEU A 132 -18.30 50.73 -6.23
C LEU A 132 -17.73 49.35 -6.61
N SER A 133 -17.09 49.23 -7.78
CA SER A 133 -16.40 47.99 -8.21
C SER A 133 -15.16 47.64 -7.40
N ILE A 134 -14.61 48.59 -6.64
CA ILE A 134 -13.49 48.40 -5.70
C ILE A 134 -14.02 48.09 -4.30
N CYS A 135 -15.15 48.70 -3.91
CA CYS A 135 -15.86 48.32 -2.70
C CYS A 135 -16.48 46.92 -2.79
N SER A 136 -16.69 46.38 -4.00
CA SER A 136 -17.19 45.02 -4.23
C SER A 136 -16.10 43.96 -4.48
N SER A 137 -14.81 44.33 -4.54
CA SER A 137 -13.71 43.37 -4.69
C SER A 137 -13.17 42.92 -3.32
N GLN A 138 -13.37 41.63 -3.00
CA GLN A 138 -12.88 40.87 -1.83
C GLN A 138 -12.81 41.62 -0.49
N ASP A 139 -13.86 41.38 0.32
CA ASP A 139 -13.94 41.46 1.78
C ASP A 139 -13.39 42.68 2.52
N GLY A 140 -14.33 43.47 3.05
CA GLY A 140 -14.09 44.48 4.08
C GLY A 140 -14.69 45.86 3.81
N PHE A 141 -15.05 46.16 2.56
CA PHE A 141 -15.40 47.53 2.12
C PHE A 141 -16.90 47.85 2.04
N LEU A 142 -17.78 46.97 2.52
CA LEU A 142 -19.24 47.18 2.54
C LEU A 142 -19.64 48.52 3.20
N LYS A 143 -18.97 48.91 4.30
CA LYS A 143 -19.25 50.19 4.99
C LYS A 143 -18.92 51.40 4.11
N GLN A 144 -17.80 51.34 3.38
CA GLN A 144 -17.33 52.37 2.46
C GLN A 144 -18.22 52.45 1.22
N GLY A 145 -18.64 51.30 0.66
CA GLY A 145 -19.61 51.28 -0.44
C GLY A 145 -20.98 51.83 -0.04
N ILE A 146 -21.46 51.57 1.18
CA ILE A 146 -22.67 52.20 1.73
C ILE A 146 -22.47 53.72 1.91
N GLN A 147 -21.31 54.19 2.37
CA GLN A 147 -20.99 55.63 2.43
C GLN A 147 -21.02 56.28 1.02
N VAL A 148 -20.51 55.58 0.00
CA VAL A 148 -20.57 56.00 -1.41
C VAL A 148 -22.01 56.01 -1.93
N HIS A 149 -22.85 55.03 -1.57
CA HIS A 149 -24.28 55.05 -1.92
C HIS A 149 -25.01 56.24 -1.26
N CYS A 150 -24.78 56.50 0.02
CA CYS A 150 -25.29 57.69 0.71
C CYS A 150 -24.81 59.00 0.08
N ARG A 151 -23.57 59.04 -0.44
CA ARG A 151 -23.02 60.17 -1.20
C ARG A 151 -23.71 60.36 -2.55
N ILE A 152 -23.96 59.28 -3.30
CA ILE A 152 -24.72 59.27 -4.56
C ILE A 152 -26.14 59.83 -4.36
N ILE A 153 -26.83 59.41 -3.28
CA ILE A 153 -28.16 59.92 -2.92
C ILE A 153 -28.07 61.42 -2.56
N LYS A 154 -27.13 61.82 -1.70
CA LYS A 154 -26.95 63.22 -1.26
C LYS A 154 -26.62 64.19 -2.42
N LEU A 155 -25.97 63.72 -3.47
CA LEU A 155 -25.67 64.49 -4.68
C LEU A 155 -26.79 64.46 -5.73
N GLY A 156 -27.91 63.77 -5.47
CA GLY A 156 -29.00 63.61 -6.44
C GLY A 156 -28.67 62.71 -7.63
N CYS A 157 -27.55 61.97 -7.57
CA CYS A 157 -27.05 61.13 -8.67
C CYS A 157 -27.74 59.76 -8.75
N GLY A 158 -28.56 59.39 -7.76
CA GLY A 158 -29.23 58.09 -7.66
C GLY A 158 -30.30 57.79 -8.74
N SER A 159 -30.64 58.75 -9.60
CA SER A 159 -31.49 58.56 -10.78
C SER A 159 -30.70 58.14 -12.04
N ASN A 160 -29.37 58.20 -12.01
CA ASN A 160 -28.54 57.87 -13.17
C ASN A 160 -28.47 56.34 -13.39
N MET A 161 -28.87 55.89 -14.57
CA MET A 161 -28.97 54.46 -14.92
C MET A 161 -27.64 53.70 -14.79
N PHE A 162 -26.53 54.34 -15.16
CA PHE A 162 -25.19 53.74 -15.08
C PHE A 162 -24.79 53.53 -13.61
N ILE A 163 -25.01 54.55 -12.76
CA ILE A 163 -24.73 54.47 -11.32
C ILE A 163 -25.65 53.45 -10.63
N ARG A 164 -26.95 53.39 -11.00
CA ARG A 164 -27.89 52.36 -10.53
C ARG A 164 -27.41 50.95 -10.88
N THR A 165 -26.95 50.73 -12.12
CA THR A 165 -26.37 49.45 -12.55
C THR A 165 -25.18 49.04 -11.67
N SER A 166 -24.26 49.97 -11.38
CA SER A 166 -23.11 49.72 -10.51
C SER A 166 -23.50 49.50 -9.03
N LEU A 167 -24.58 50.12 -8.55
CA LEU A 167 -25.12 49.91 -7.20
C LEU A 167 -25.75 48.52 -7.04
N VAL A 168 -26.56 48.06 -8.01
CA VAL A 168 -27.07 46.68 -8.03
C VAL A 168 -25.89 45.71 -8.09
N GLY A 169 -24.87 45.99 -8.92
CA GLY A 169 -23.61 45.24 -8.95
C GLY A 169 -22.93 45.10 -7.60
N PHE A 170 -22.73 46.22 -6.91
CA PHE A 170 -22.14 46.26 -5.57
C PHE A 170 -22.96 45.45 -4.55
N TYR A 171 -24.28 45.65 -4.46
CA TYR A 171 -25.08 44.95 -3.44
C TYR A 171 -25.22 43.45 -3.71
N MET A 172 -25.36 43.01 -4.97
CA MET A 172 -25.39 41.58 -5.31
C MET A 172 -24.04 40.90 -5.02
N GLN A 173 -22.91 41.56 -5.32
CA GLN A 173 -21.57 41.02 -5.02
C GLN A 173 -21.20 41.04 -3.54
N MET A 174 -21.82 41.91 -2.73
CA MET A 174 -21.66 41.98 -1.27
C MET A 174 -22.69 41.14 -0.50
N GLY A 175 -23.37 40.20 -1.16
CA GLY A 175 -24.32 39.29 -0.52
C GLY A 175 -25.62 39.94 -0.03
N CYS A 176 -25.86 41.21 -0.34
CA CYS A 176 -27.01 41.99 0.11
C CYS A 176 -28.15 41.91 -0.91
N PHE A 177 -28.58 40.69 -1.25
CA PHE A 177 -29.45 40.41 -2.39
C PHE A 177 -30.80 41.16 -2.36
N ASP A 178 -31.45 41.30 -1.20
CA ASP A 178 -32.71 42.06 -1.08
C ASP A 178 -32.56 43.54 -1.47
N LEU A 179 -31.41 44.15 -1.13
CA LEU A 179 -31.08 45.53 -1.46
C LEU A 179 -30.66 45.68 -2.92
N GLY A 180 -29.94 44.69 -3.47
CA GLY A 180 -29.64 44.63 -4.91
C GLY A 180 -30.92 44.49 -5.75
N PHE A 181 -31.83 43.60 -5.34
CA PHE A 181 -33.06 43.33 -6.07
C PHE A 181 -34.09 44.47 -5.96
N SER A 182 -34.27 45.09 -4.79
CA SER A 182 -35.14 46.28 -4.67
C SER A 182 -34.62 47.47 -5.49
N LEU A 183 -33.31 47.70 -5.54
CA LEU A 183 -32.71 48.70 -6.45
C LEU A 183 -32.89 48.37 -7.94
N PHE A 184 -33.00 47.09 -8.29
CA PHE A 184 -33.30 46.61 -9.64
C PHE A 184 -34.80 46.72 -9.99
N ASP A 185 -35.70 46.47 -9.04
CA ASP A 185 -37.14 46.69 -9.18
C ASP A 185 -37.49 48.16 -9.32
N GLU A 186 -36.75 49.06 -8.68
CA GLU A 186 -36.90 50.50 -8.89
C GLU A 186 -36.43 51.01 -10.27
N MET A 187 -35.80 50.19 -11.12
CA MET A 187 -35.24 50.65 -12.41
C MET A 187 -36.35 50.83 -13.47
N PRO A 188 -36.52 52.03 -14.06
CA PRO A 188 -37.62 52.31 -14.98
C PRO A 188 -37.45 51.65 -16.36
N GLU A 189 -36.23 51.25 -16.70
CA GLU A 189 -35.92 50.37 -17.83
C GLU A 189 -34.83 49.38 -17.37
N ARG A 190 -34.83 48.17 -17.92
CA ARG A 190 -33.87 47.10 -17.56
C ARG A 190 -33.20 46.58 -18.82
N ASN A 191 -31.91 46.84 -18.99
CA ASN A 191 -31.17 46.44 -20.17
C ASN A 191 -30.48 45.07 -19.99
N LEU A 192 -30.00 44.48 -21.09
CA LEU A 192 -29.35 43.15 -21.06
C LEU A 192 -28.15 43.06 -20.10
N ALA A 193 -27.47 44.18 -19.80
CA ALA A 193 -26.36 44.19 -18.84
C ALA A 193 -26.86 44.13 -17.38
N THR A 194 -27.95 44.81 -17.03
CA THR A 194 -28.56 44.72 -15.70
C THR A 194 -29.21 43.36 -15.47
N TRP A 195 -29.92 42.80 -16.46
CA TRP A 195 -30.43 41.43 -16.39
C TRP A 195 -29.31 40.39 -16.18
N ASN A 196 -28.24 40.45 -16.98
CA ASN A 196 -27.11 39.54 -16.82
C ASN A 196 -26.38 39.70 -15.48
N LEU A 197 -26.38 40.90 -14.89
CA LEU A 197 -25.80 41.16 -13.58
C LEU A 197 -26.64 40.55 -12.44
N VAL A 198 -27.97 40.63 -12.54
CA VAL A 198 -28.88 40.00 -11.56
C VAL A 198 -28.88 38.47 -11.70
N LEU A 199 -28.90 37.95 -12.93
CA LEU A 199 -28.70 36.52 -13.21
C LEU A 199 -27.36 36.00 -12.67
N ARG A 200 -26.28 36.78 -12.82
CA ARG A 200 -24.98 36.46 -12.21
C ARG A 200 -25.10 36.35 -10.69
N GLY A 201 -25.69 37.36 -10.04
CA GLY A 201 -25.80 37.39 -8.57
C GLY A 201 -26.61 36.22 -8.00
N PHE A 202 -27.75 35.87 -8.62
CA PHE A 202 -28.52 34.68 -8.20
C PHE A 202 -27.81 33.35 -8.52
N CYS A 203 -27.01 33.30 -9.59
CA CYS A 203 -26.15 32.16 -9.89
C CYS A 203 -24.99 32.01 -8.90
N GLU A 204 -24.44 33.13 -8.38
CA GLU A 204 -23.40 33.14 -7.34
C GLU A 204 -23.97 32.81 -5.95
N LEU A 205 -25.25 33.14 -5.69
CA LEU A 205 -26.01 32.70 -4.52
C LEU A 205 -26.46 31.22 -4.59
N GLY A 206 -26.51 30.62 -5.79
CA GLY A 206 -27.06 29.28 -6.01
C GLY A 206 -28.60 29.19 -5.90
N SER A 207 -29.32 30.32 -5.88
CA SER A 207 -30.79 30.34 -5.78
C SER A 207 -31.45 30.05 -7.13
N PHE A 208 -31.56 28.77 -7.48
CA PHE A 208 -32.06 28.33 -8.79
C PHE A 208 -33.49 28.79 -9.11
N HIS A 209 -34.39 28.80 -8.11
CA HIS A 209 -35.78 29.20 -8.33
C HIS A 209 -35.91 30.69 -8.67
N GLU A 210 -35.18 31.58 -7.98
CA GLU A 210 -35.15 33.01 -8.33
C GLU A 210 -34.41 33.24 -9.66
N LEU A 211 -33.37 32.44 -9.97
CA LEU A 211 -32.69 32.50 -11.27
C LEU A 211 -33.64 32.19 -12.45
N LEU A 212 -34.48 31.15 -12.33
CA LEU A 212 -35.53 30.84 -13.31
C LEU A 212 -36.63 31.91 -13.37
N ARG A 213 -36.99 32.48 -12.21
CA ARG A 213 -37.99 33.56 -12.12
C ARG A 213 -37.52 34.83 -12.82
N VAL A 214 -36.31 35.30 -12.51
CA VAL A 214 -35.66 36.45 -13.17
C VAL A 214 -35.54 36.21 -14.68
N TYR A 215 -35.26 34.98 -15.12
CA TYR A 215 -35.25 34.63 -16.53
C TYR A 215 -36.64 34.66 -17.20
N HIS A 216 -37.70 34.38 -16.46
CA HIS A 216 -39.07 34.53 -16.95
C HIS A 216 -39.47 36.01 -17.02
N GLU A 217 -39.17 36.79 -15.97
CA GLU A 217 -39.38 38.25 -15.92
C GLU A 217 -38.61 38.97 -17.05
N MET A 218 -37.36 38.59 -17.30
CA MET A 218 -36.54 39.07 -18.43
C MET A 218 -37.23 38.89 -19.80
N LYS A 219 -37.95 37.77 -19.97
CA LYS A 219 -38.71 37.48 -21.20
C LYS A 219 -40.03 38.24 -21.27
N LEU A 220 -40.69 38.50 -20.14
CA LEU A 220 -41.91 39.31 -20.07
C LEU A 220 -41.60 40.79 -20.38
N ASP A 221 -40.49 41.31 -19.87
CA ASP A 221 -39.95 42.64 -20.20
C ASP A 221 -39.35 42.71 -21.63
N GLY A 222 -39.48 41.65 -22.44
CA GLY A 222 -39.12 41.62 -23.86
C GLY A 222 -37.61 41.54 -24.15
N VAL A 223 -36.75 41.35 -23.14
CA VAL A 223 -35.30 41.36 -23.32
C VAL A 223 -34.80 39.98 -23.75
N HIS A 224 -34.30 39.88 -25.00
CA HIS A 224 -33.75 38.63 -25.51
C HIS A 224 -32.44 38.23 -24.79
N PRO A 225 -32.35 37.02 -24.21
CA PRO A 225 -31.12 36.52 -23.59
C PRO A 225 -30.02 36.26 -24.61
N ASN A 226 -28.76 36.44 -24.20
CA ASN A 226 -27.59 36.14 -25.02
C ASN A 226 -26.80 34.94 -24.46
N GLY A 227 -25.71 34.56 -25.14
CA GLY A 227 -24.85 33.46 -24.68
C GLY A 227 -24.40 33.56 -23.22
N LEU A 228 -24.10 34.78 -22.73
CA LEU A 228 -23.72 34.99 -21.33
C LEU A 228 -24.89 34.76 -20.36
N SER A 229 -26.10 35.20 -20.71
CA SER A 229 -27.33 34.89 -19.97
C SER A 229 -27.50 33.37 -19.83
N PHE A 230 -27.29 32.63 -20.91
CA PHE A 230 -27.41 31.16 -20.93
C PHE A 230 -26.31 30.45 -20.14
N CYS A 231 -25.07 30.96 -20.13
CA CYS A 231 -24.02 30.44 -19.26
C CYS A 231 -24.36 30.59 -17.77
N TYR A 232 -24.96 31.72 -17.32
CA TYR A 232 -25.42 31.85 -15.93
C TYR A 232 -26.57 30.90 -15.61
N LEU A 233 -27.55 30.77 -16.51
CA LEU A 233 -28.69 29.87 -16.32
C LEU A 233 -28.26 28.41 -16.20
N ILE A 234 -27.36 27.96 -17.06
CA ILE A 234 -26.81 26.60 -17.01
C ILE A 234 -25.92 26.37 -15.80
N ARG A 235 -25.10 27.36 -15.42
CA ARG A 235 -24.28 27.28 -14.20
C ARG A 235 -25.15 27.17 -12.94
N GLY A 236 -26.31 27.82 -12.90
CA GLY A 236 -27.32 27.62 -11.86
C GLY A 236 -28.03 26.26 -11.90
N CYS A 237 -27.98 25.55 -13.05
CA CYS A 237 -28.47 24.17 -13.18
C CYS A 237 -27.41 23.11 -12.84
N CYS A 238 -26.17 23.47 -12.49
CA CYS A 238 -25.07 22.52 -12.21
C CYS A 238 -25.25 21.77 -10.87
N ASN A 239 -26.36 21.06 -10.73
CA ASN A 239 -26.74 20.26 -9.58
C ASN A 239 -27.65 19.12 -10.07
N GLU A 240 -27.38 17.89 -9.64
CA GLU A 240 -28.16 16.69 -9.96
C GLU A 240 -29.68 16.86 -9.75
N LYS A 241 -30.10 17.66 -8.75
CA LYS A 241 -31.52 17.98 -8.48
C LYS A 241 -32.22 18.77 -9.60
N PHE A 242 -31.49 19.44 -10.50
CA PHE A 242 -32.05 20.34 -11.55
C PHE A 242 -31.73 19.90 -12.99
N LEU A 243 -31.35 18.63 -13.18
CA LEU A 243 -31.04 18.05 -14.50
C LEU A 243 -32.23 18.13 -15.48
N TYR A 244 -33.48 18.08 -14.99
CA TYR A 244 -34.66 18.14 -15.85
C TYR A 244 -34.92 19.55 -16.39
N GLU A 245 -34.83 20.56 -15.54
CA GLU A 245 -34.98 21.98 -15.88
C GLU A 245 -33.81 22.46 -16.74
N GLY A 246 -32.58 22.04 -16.43
CA GLY A 246 -31.42 22.28 -17.28
C GLY A 246 -31.53 21.62 -18.66
N LYS A 247 -32.14 20.43 -18.76
CA LYS A 247 -32.49 19.80 -20.05
C LYS A 247 -33.54 20.61 -20.82
N GLN A 248 -34.56 21.18 -20.17
CA GLN A 248 -35.52 22.08 -20.81
C GLN A 248 -34.85 23.36 -21.34
N LEU A 249 -33.95 23.95 -20.56
CA LEU A 249 -33.15 25.12 -20.96
C LEU A 249 -32.25 24.79 -22.16
N HIS A 250 -31.50 23.70 -22.14
CA HIS A 250 -30.69 23.26 -23.29
C HIS A 250 -31.55 23.07 -24.55
N CYS A 251 -32.72 22.41 -24.45
CA CYS A 251 -33.66 22.27 -25.55
C CYS A 251 -34.14 23.63 -26.10
N HIS A 252 -34.31 24.64 -25.24
CA HIS A 252 -34.63 25.99 -25.66
C HIS A 252 -33.45 26.66 -26.40
N PHE A 253 -32.20 26.47 -25.98
CA PHE A 253 -31.05 27.09 -26.66
C PHE A 253 -30.78 26.46 -28.02
N ILE A 254 -31.04 25.16 -28.19
CA ILE A 254 -31.03 24.51 -29.50
C ILE A 254 -32.08 25.17 -30.41
N LYS A 255 -33.31 25.39 -29.91
CA LYS A 255 -34.39 26.06 -30.67
C LYS A 255 -34.08 27.52 -31.03
N VAL A 256 -33.29 28.22 -30.21
CA VAL A 256 -32.85 29.61 -30.47
C VAL A 256 -31.47 29.66 -31.20
N GLY A 257 -30.87 28.50 -31.51
CA GLY A 257 -29.66 28.39 -32.36
C GLY A 257 -28.31 28.56 -31.66
N TRP A 258 -28.27 28.92 -30.38
CA TRP A 258 -27.02 29.28 -29.67
C TRP A 258 -26.05 28.11 -29.45
N ALA A 259 -26.56 26.88 -29.28
CA ALA A 259 -25.76 25.72 -28.92
C ALA A 259 -24.68 25.36 -29.96
N ARG A 260 -24.87 25.71 -31.24
CA ARG A 260 -23.92 25.45 -32.34
C ARG A 260 -23.09 26.66 -32.77
N SER A 261 -23.30 27.83 -32.16
CA SER A 261 -22.73 29.11 -32.59
C SER A 261 -21.90 29.81 -31.53
N ASN A 262 -21.80 29.26 -30.31
CA ASN A 262 -21.05 29.87 -29.21
C ASN A 262 -20.34 28.81 -28.34
N ILE A 263 -19.01 28.77 -28.41
CA ILE A 263 -18.17 27.81 -27.68
C ILE A 263 -18.32 27.93 -26.15
N PHE A 264 -18.55 29.13 -25.61
CA PHE A 264 -18.76 29.32 -24.17
C PHE A 264 -20.06 28.66 -23.68
N VAL A 265 -21.09 28.61 -24.53
CA VAL A 265 -22.36 27.92 -24.22
C VAL A 265 -22.19 26.41 -24.36
N ALA A 266 -21.43 25.93 -25.35
CA ALA A 266 -21.13 24.50 -25.50
C ALA A 266 -20.30 23.95 -24.34
N ASN A 267 -19.24 24.66 -23.93
CA ASN A 267 -18.42 24.26 -22.78
C ASN A 267 -19.25 24.29 -21.48
N ALA A 268 -20.10 25.31 -21.27
CA ALA A 268 -21.01 25.35 -20.13
C ALA A 268 -22.03 24.17 -20.11
N LEU A 269 -22.46 23.68 -21.28
CA LEU A 269 -23.32 22.49 -21.38
C LEU A 269 -22.58 21.19 -21.04
N VAL A 270 -21.29 21.08 -21.42
CA VAL A 270 -20.42 19.99 -20.94
C VAL A 270 -20.31 20.05 -19.41
N ASP A 271 -19.96 21.21 -18.84
CA ASP A 271 -19.84 21.41 -17.38
C ASP A 271 -21.13 21.06 -16.64
N PHE A 272 -22.30 21.40 -17.19
CA PHE A 272 -23.60 21.12 -16.58
C PHE A 272 -23.99 19.65 -16.61
N TYR A 273 -23.92 18.98 -17.76
CA TYR A 273 -24.24 17.56 -17.81
C TYR A 273 -23.28 16.74 -16.95
N SER A 274 -22.04 17.20 -16.85
CA SER A 274 -21.02 16.67 -15.95
C SER A 274 -21.36 16.85 -14.48
N ALA A 275 -21.69 18.07 -14.03
CA ALA A 275 -22.11 18.34 -12.67
C ALA A 275 -23.41 17.60 -12.27
N CYS A 276 -24.24 17.26 -13.25
CA CYS A 276 -25.43 16.42 -13.10
C CYS A 276 -25.19 14.92 -13.36
N LYS A 277 -23.92 14.48 -13.46
CA LYS A 277 -23.49 13.08 -13.66
C LYS A 277 -24.05 12.38 -14.91
N SER A 278 -24.61 13.12 -15.88
CA SER A 278 -25.15 12.56 -17.13
C SER A 278 -24.05 12.40 -18.17
N LEU A 279 -23.12 11.46 -17.94
CA LEU A 279 -21.94 11.19 -18.78
C LEU A 279 -22.27 11.06 -20.28
N ASN A 280 -23.37 10.39 -20.61
CA ASN A 280 -23.85 10.21 -21.99
C ASN A 280 -24.31 11.51 -22.65
N ASP A 281 -24.82 12.49 -21.89
CA ASP A 281 -25.21 13.79 -22.44
C ASP A 281 -24.03 14.78 -22.43
N ALA A 282 -23.10 14.64 -21.48
CA ALA A 282 -21.84 15.37 -21.46
C ALA A 282 -20.97 15.01 -22.69
N ARG A 283 -20.78 13.70 -22.98
CA ARG A 283 -20.05 13.24 -24.17
C ARG A 283 -20.67 13.73 -25.47
N LYS A 284 -22.00 13.62 -25.64
CA LYS A 284 -22.71 14.19 -26.82
C LYS A 284 -22.60 15.71 -26.94
N SER A 285 -22.51 16.42 -25.82
CA SER A 285 -22.32 17.87 -25.82
C SER A 285 -20.89 18.23 -26.26
N PHE A 286 -19.90 17.48 -25.78
CA PHE A 286 -18.50 17.59 -26.21
C PHE A 286 -18.35 17.27 -27.72
N GLU A 287 -18.87 16.12 -28.18
CA GLU A 287 -18.88 15.69 -29.59
C GLU A 287 -19.62 16.67 -30.54
N SER A 288 -20.39 17.63 -30.01
CA SER A 288 -21.05 18.67 -30.79
C SER A 288 -20.18 19.92 -31.07
N ILE A 289 -19.00 20.01 -30.44
CA ILE A 289 -18.07 21.13 -30.54
C ILE A 289 -17.24 20.97 -31.82
N LYS A 290 -17.38 21.90 -32.78
CA LYS A 290 -16.68 21.85 -34.08
C LYS A 290 -15.19 22.17 -34.05
N VAL A 291 -14.74 22.85 -33.00
CA VAL A 291 -13.34 23.23 -32.77
C VAL A 291 -13.13 23.12 -31.28
N GLU A 292 -12.65 21.95 -30.85
CA GLU A 292 -12.41 21.63 -29.46
C GLU A 292 -11.28 22.52 -28.90
N ASP A 293 -11.51 23.13 -27.75
CA ASP A 293 -10.48 23.87 -27.02
C ASP A 293 -9.98 23.07 -25.81
N VAL A 294 -8.83 23.50 -25.25
CA VAL A 294 -8.24 22.85 -24.07
C VAL A 294 -9.20 22.90 -22.86
N ILE A 295 -10.17 23.81 -22.84
CA ILE A 295 -11.20 23.88 -21.79
C ILE A 295 -12.20 22.72 -21.94
N SER A 296 -12.72 22.48 -23.14
CA SER A 296 -13.62 21.37 -23.43
C SER A 296 -12.98 20.00 -23.13
N TRP A 297 -11.74 19.80 -23.58
CA TRP A 297 -10.96 18.59 -23.30
C TRP A 297 -10.65 18.39 -21.81
N ASN A 298 -10.30 19.48 -21.08
CA ASN A 298 -10.14 19.40 -19.62
C ASN A 298 -11.45 18.95 -18.94
N SER A 299 -12.57 19.57 -19.30
CA SER A 299 -13.85 19.34 -18.63
C SER A 299 -14.33 17.90 -18.84
N ILE A 300 -14.19 17.34 -20.06
CA ILE A 300 -14.57 15.95 -20.30
C ILE A 300 -13.63 14.95 -19.61
N VAL A 301 -12.30 15.17 -19.62
CA VAL A 301 -11.34 14.28 -18.95
C VAL A 301 -11.52 14.32 -17.43
N SER A 302 -11.70 15.51 -16.83
CA SER A 302 -11.96 15.66 -15.39
C SER A 302 -13.19 14.89 -14.92
N VAL A 303 -14.21 14.78 -15.75
CA VAL A 303 -15.52 14.25 -15.32
C VAL A 303 -15.58 12.73 -15.43
N TYR A 304 -14.92 12.15 -16.44
CA TYR A 304 -14.69 10.70 -16.45
C TYR A 304 -13.73 10.29 -15.32
N ALA A 305 -12.74 11.14 -15.01
CA ALA A 305 -11.86 10.96 -13.85
C ALA A 305 -12.60 10.98 -12.50
N ASP A 306 -13.43 11.99 -12.25
CA ASP A 306 -14.21 12.12 -11.00
C ASP A 306 -15.35 11.08 -10.89
N CYS A 307 -15.77 10.47 -12.00
CA CYS A 307 -16.65 9.30 -12.01
C CYS A 307 -15.90 7.95 -11.86
N GLY A 308 -14.58 7.96 -11.71
CA GLY A 308 -13.76 6.76 -11.54
C GLY A 308 -13.55 5.91 -12.80
N LEU A 309 -14.01 6.38 -13.98
CA LEU A 309 -13.98 5.63 -15.24
C LEU A 309 -12.58 5.68 -15.88
N LEU A 310 -11.69 4.83 -15.36
CA LEU A 310 -10.26 4.85 -15.66
C LEU A 310 -9.94 4.66 -17.15
N LEU A 311 -10.60 3.72 -17.83
CA LEU A 311 -10.28 3.38 -19.22
C LEU A 311 -10.71 4.51 -20.17
N GLU A 312 -11.91 5.02 -19.98
CA GLU A 312 -12.52 6.08 -20.78
C GLU A 312 -11.85 7.45 -20.53
N ALA A 313 -11.43 7.74 -19.29
CA ALA A 313 -10.63 8.93 -18.99
C ALA A 313 -9.25 8.88 -19.68
N VAL A 314 -8.63 7.69 -19.76
CA VAL A 314 -7.36 7.48 -20.47
C VAL A 314 -7.51 7.52 -21.99
N GLU A 315 -8.61 6.97 -22.54
CA GLU A 315 -8.97 7.12 -23.96
C GLU A 315 -9.10 8.61 -24.34
N LEU A 316 -9.89 9.37 -23.58
CA LEU A 316 -10.08 10.81 -23.79
C LEU A 316 -8.76 11.59 -23.63
N PHE A 317 -7.89 11.20 -22.68
CA PHE A 317 -6.58 11.83 -22.53
C PHE A 317 -5.63 11.50 -23.68
N TYR A 318 -5.66 10.29 -24.23
CA TYR A 318 -4.88 9.92 -25.42
C TYR A 318 -5.33 10.72 -26.65
N LEU A 319 -6.64 10.87 -26.86
CA LEU A 319 -7.19 11.73 -27.91
C LEU A 319 -6.81 13.20 -27.69
N MET A 320 -6.86 13.71 -26.45
CA MET A 320 -6.41 15.06 -26.09
C MET A 320 -4.93 15.30 -26.44
N GLN A 321 -4.05 14.30 -26.30
CA GLN A 321 -2.64 14.40 -26.68
C GLN A 321 -2.41 14.50 -28.19
N PHE A 322 -3.35 14.01 -29.01
CA PHE A 322 -3.26 14.05 -30.47
C PHE A 322 -3.86 15.35 -31.04
N TRP A 323 -5.02 15.78 -30.55
CA TRP A 323 -5.76 16.94 -31.09
C TRP A 323 -5.51 18.26 -30.34
N GLY A 324 -4.96 18.20 -29.12
CA GLY A 324 -4.74 19.38 -28.27
C GLY A 324 -3.41 19.32 -27.51
N LYS A 325 -3.33 20.12 -26.43
CA LYS A 325 -2.23 20.03 -25.45
C LYS A 325 -2.81 19.85 -24.04
N PRO A 326 -2.42 18.77 -23.33
CA PRO A 326 -2.63 18.64 -21.90
C PRO A 326 -2.27 19.90 -21.11
N SER A 327 -3.03 20.15 -20.05
CA SER A 327 -2.83 21.28 -19.14
C SER A 327 -2.71 20.80 -17.70
N ILE A 328 -2.32 21.72 -16.80
CA ILE A 328 -2.30 21.49 -15.35
C ILE A 328 -3.59 20.84 -14.83
N ARG A 329 -4.77 21.22 -15.34
CA ARG A 329 -6.05 20.62 -14.92
C ARG A 329 -6.22 19.17 -15.38
N SER A 330 -5.75 18.82 -16.58
CA SER A 330 -5.78 17.44 -17.09
C SER A 330 -4.92 16.54 -16.19
N PHE A 331 -3.72 17.00 -15.82
CA PHE A 331 -2.82 16.25 -14.95
C PHE A 331 -3.35 16.12 -13.52
N VAL A 332 -3.87 17.19 -12.92
CA VAL A 332 -4.50 17.14 -11.58
C VAL A 332 -5.67 16.15 -11.56
N ALA A 333 -6.52 16.13 -12.59
CA ALA A 333 -7.64 15.20 -12.68
C ALA A 333 -7.21 13.74 -12.80
N LEU A 334 -6.19 13.43 -13.60
CA LEU A 334 -5.72 12.05 -13.78
C LEU A 334 -4.92 11.56 -12.56
N LEU A 335 -4.25 12.46 -11.84
CA LEU A 335 -3.66 12.17 -10.53
C LEU A 335 -4.74 11.93 -9.46
N HIS A 336 -5.85 12.68 -9.48
CA HIS A 336 -7.01 12.44 -8.62
C HIS A 336 -7.66 11.08 -8.91
N LEU A 337 -7.89 10.75 -10.18
CA LEU A 337 -8.37 9.43 -10.62
C LEU A 337 -7.43 8.28 -10.19
N SER A 338 -6.12 8.53 -10.19
CA SER A 338 -5.14 7.60 -9.62
C SER A 338 -5.26 7.45 -8.10
N SER A 339 -5.54 8.55 -7.39
CA SER A 339 -5.65 8.58 -5.92
C SER A 339 -6.96 7.99 -5.41
N LEU A 340 -8.06 8.17 -6.14
CA LEU A 340 -9.35 7.50 -5.91
C LEU A 340 -9.28 5.98 -6.08
N ASN A 341 -8.55 5.49 -7.09
CA ASN A 341 -8.44 4.06 -7.40
C ASN A 341 -7.24 3.36 -6.74
N GLY A 342 -6.39 4.07 -5.99
CA GLY A 342 -5.14 3.54 -5.43
C GLY A 342 -4.12 3.04 -6.46
N ASN A 343 -4.28 3.39 -7.75
CA ASN A 343 -3.50 2.80 -8.85
C ASN A 343 -2.16 3.51 -9.03
N ILE A 344 -1.21 3.23 -8.14
CA ILE A 344 0.14 3.80 -8.13
C ILE A 344 0.88 3.69 -9.48
N LEU A 345 0.65 2.60 -10.25
CA LEU A 345 1.30 2.41 -11.55
C LEU A 345 0.83 3.45 -12.57
N PHE A 346 -0.48 3.72 -12.60
CA PHE A 346 -1.06 4.78 -13.41
C PHE A 346 -0.59 6.17 -12.94
N GLY A 347 -0.60 6.43 -11.63
CA GLY A 347 -0.10 7.69 -11.06
C GLY A 347 1.37 7.98 -11.43
N LYS A 348 2.23 6.96 -11.40
CA LYS A 348 3.63 7.06 -11.86
C LYS A 348 3.73 7.35 -13.37
N GLN A 349 2.90 6.74 -14.22
CA GLN A 349 2.86 7.06 -15.66
C GLN A 349 2.46 8.52 -15.92
N ILE A 350 1.43 9.01 -15.21
CA ILE A 350 0.96 10.40 -15.32
C ILE A 350 2.02 11.38 -14.80
N HIS A 351 2.73 11.06 -13.70
CA HIS A 351 3.86 11.85 -13.22
C HIS A 351 5.02 11.89 -14.23
N CYS A 352 5.35 10.77 -14.90
CA CYS A 352 6.32 10.78 -16.00
C CYS A 352 5.87 11.67 -17.18
N CYS A 353 4.58 11.84 -17.42
CA CYS A 353 4.07 12.76 -18.43
C CYS A 353 4.15 14.23 -17.97
N VAL A 354 3.88 14.52 -16.69
CA VAL A 354 4.10 15.85 -16.06
C VAL A 354 5.55 16.30 -16.25
N LEU A 355 6.51 15.45 -15.88
CA LEU A 355 7.95 15.71 -16.00
C LEU A 355 8.38 15.93 -17.47
N LYS A 356 7.94 15.06 -18.39
CA LYS A 356 8.25 15.18 -19.83
C LYS A 356 7.68 16.44 -20.48
N MET A 357 6.65 17.06 -19.89
CA MET A 357 6.03 18.29 -20.39
C MET A 357 6.43 19.55 -19.60
N GLY A 358 7.29 19.43 -18.58
CA GLY A 358 7.77 20.55 -17.77
C GLY A 358 6.71 21.17 -16.85
N PHE A 359 5.68 20.40 -16.47
CA PHE A 359 4.62 20.86 -15.54
C PHE A 359 4.94 20.61 -14.06
N ASP A 360 6.06 19.94 -13.77
CA ASP A 360 6.66 19.77 -12.46
C ASP A 360 7.25 21.09 -11.91
N ILE A 361 7.93 21.86 -12.77
CA ILE A 361 8.58 23.11 -12.38
C ILE A 361 7.56 24.25 -12.32
N GLY A 362 7.32 24.78 -11.12
CA GLY A 362 6.55 26.02 -10.90
C GLY A 362 5.03 25.87 -10.82
N SER A 363 4.46 24.67 -10.99
CA SER A 363 3.03 24.43 -10.83
C SER A 363 2.68 23.85 -9.45
N PHE A 364 2.40 24.73 -8.49
CA PHE A 364 1.97 24.35 -7.13
C PHE A 364 0.76 23.40 -7.12
N HIS A 365 -0.14 23.52 -8.10
CA HIS A 365 -1.33 22.68 -8.25
C HIS A 365 -1.00 21.24 -8.62
N VAL A 366 -0.03 21.03 -9.53
CA VAL A 366 0.38 19.66 -9.91
C VAL A 366 1.18 19.01 -8.79
N GLN A 367 2.04 19.77 -8.11
CA GLN A 367 2.79 19.27 -6.95
C GLN A 367 1.86 18.89 -5.79
N SER A 368 0.87 19.72 -5.46
CA SER A 368 -0.20 19.39 -4.51
C SER A 368 -0.93 18.08 -4.88
N ALA A 369 -1.28 17.88 -6.16
CA ALA A 369 -1.92 16.66 -6.63
C ALA A 369 -0.99 15.43 -6.66
N LEU A 370 0.32 15.60 -6.86
CA LEU A 370 1.30 14.51 -6.78
C LEU A 370 1.47 14.03 -5.32
N ILE A 371 1.53 14.97 -4.37
CA ILE A 371 1.58 14.70 -2.93
C ILE A 371 0.32 13.94 -2.48
N ASP A 372 -0.87 14.43 -2.85
CA ASP A 372 -2.15 13.76 -2.57
C ASP A 372 -2.22 12.35 -3.18
N MET A 373 -1.79 12.21 -4.44
CA MET A 373 -1.81 10.93 -5.16
C MET A 373 -0.90 9.90 -4.51
N TYR A 374 0.36 10.24 -4.25
CA TYR A 374 1.29 9.32 -3.59
C TYR A 374 0.87 9.02 -2.15
N GLY A 375 0.33 10.00 -1.42
CA GLY A 375 -0.21 9.85 -0.07
C GLY A 375 -1.36 8.85 0.02
N LYS A 376 -2.43 9.06 -0.75
CA LYS A 376 -3.60 8.15 -0.78
C LYS A 376 -3.24 6.75 -1.30
N CYS A 377 -2.28 6.64 -2.21
CA CYS A 377 -1.71 5.36 -2.64
C CYS A 377 -0.76 4.71 -1.60
N ARG A 378 -0.54 5.33 -0.43
CA ARG A 378 0.36 4.90 0.66
C ARG A 378 1.86 4.86 0.33
N TYR A 379 2.32 5.58 -0.70
CA TYR A 379 3.74 5.71 -1.04
C TYR A 379 4.32 7.01 -0.45
N ILE A 380 4.43 7.08 0.88
CA ILE A 380 4.76 8.32 1.58
C ILE A 380 6.12 8.92 1.19
N GLU A 381 7.15 8.10 0.95
CA GLU A 381 8.47 8.56 0.47
C GLU A 381 8.36 9.38 -0.83
N SER A 382 7.50 8.95 -1.76
CA SER A 382 7.26 9.66 -3.02
C SER A 382 6.41 10.92 -2.83
N SER A 383 5.54 10.95 -1.83
CA SER A 383 4.79 12.14 -1.40
C SER A 383 5.72 13.18 -0.76
N VAL A 384 6.64 12.76 0.11
CA VAL A 384 7.66 13.63 0.74
C VAL A 384 8.64 14.14 -0.32
N SER A 385 9.18 13.29 -1.19
CA SER A 385 10.08 13.72 -2.26
C SER A 385 9.43 14.73 -3.23
N ALA A 386 8.14 14.54 -3.56
CA ALA A 386 7.38 15.53 -4.32
C ALA A 386 7.25 16.86 -3.57
N PHE A 387 6.93 16.85 -2.27
CA PHE A 387 6.92 18.05 -1.42
C PHE A 387 8.28 18.74 -1.34
N GLU A 388 9.37 17.98 -1.12
CA GLU A 388 10.75 18.48 -1.04
C GLU A 388 11.15 19.23 -2.31
N SER A 389 10.81 18.68 -3.49
CA SER A 389 11.15 19.25 -4.80
C SER A 389 10.66 20.68 -5.03
N VAL A 390 9.66 21.15 -4.28
CA VAL A 390 9.06 22.49 -4.43
C VAL A 390 9.98 23.57 -3.82
N PRO A 391 10.53 24.52 -4.61
CA PRO A 391 11.52 25.50 -4.09
C PRO A 391 10.97 26.53 -3.10
N LYS A 392 9.65 26.71 -3.03
CA LYS A 392 8.97 27.55 -2.04
C LYS A 392 7.72 26.83 -1.57
N LYS A 393 7.66 26.49 -0.27
CA LYS A 393 6.47 25.88 0.33
C LYS A 393 5.35 26.92 0.40
N THR A 394 4.11 26.44 0.36
CA THR A 394 2.88 27.25 0.46
C THR A 394 1.88 26.49 1.30
N THR A 395 0.94 27.19 1.94
CA THR A 395 -0.09 26.61 2.80
C THR A 395 -0.79 25.42 2.16
N GLN A 396 -1.21 25.55 0.89
CA GLN A 396 -1.82 24.46 0.11
C GLN A 396 -0.93 23.20 0.03
N ILE A 397 0.38 23.37 -0.17
CA ILE A 397 1.34 22.26 -0.34
C ILE A 397 1.67 21.61 1.00
N CYS A 398 1.82 22.40 2.07
CA CYS A 398 1.97 21.86 3.43
C CYS A 398 0.70 21.11 3.87
N ASN A 399 -0.49 21.66 3.63
CA ASN A 399 -1.77 20.99 3.88
C ASN A 399 -1.93 19.70 3.06
N SER A 400 -1.42 19.67 1.81
CA SER A 400 -1.41 18.45 0.98
C SER A 400 -0.55 17.35 1.62
N LEU A 401 0.61 17.71 2.17
CA LEU A 401 1.47 16.75 2.87
C LEU A 401 0.88 16.34 4.24
N MET A 402 0.34 17.28 5.01
CA MET A 402 -0.30 16.99 6.31
C MET A 402 -1.51 16.06 6.17
N THR A 403 -2.33 16.24 5.12
CA THR A 403 -3.47 15.34 4.84
C THR A 403 -3.02 13.97 4.31
N SER A 404 -1.93 13.93 3.51
CA SER A 404 -1.24 12.70 3.09
C SER A 404 -0.69 11.90 4.29
N LEU A 405 0.09 12.54 5.18
CA LEU A 405 0.63 11.95 6.41
C LEU A 405 -0.48 11.42 7.33
N LEU A 406 -1.54 12.22 7.56
CA LEU A 406 -2.69 11.82 8.37
C LEU A 406 -3.42 10.60 7.77
N HIS A 407 -3.54 10.50 6.45
CA HIS A 407 -4.11 9.33 5.77
C HIS A 407 -3.21 8.08 5.90
N CYS A 408 -1.89 8.27 5.94
CA CYS A 408 -0.93 7.20 6.21
C CYS A 408 -0.86 6.79 7.69
N GLY A 409 -1.56 7.49 8.59
CA GLY A 409 -1.52 7.24 10.05
C GLY A 409 -0.30 7.84 10.75
N ILE A 410 0.51 8.64 10.05
CA ILE A 410 1.76 9.20 10.54
C ILE A 410 1.47 10.51 11.28
N VAL A 411 0.90 10.37 12.48
CA VAL A 411 0.29 11.47 13.25
C VAL A 411 1.29 12.49 13.79
N TYR A 412 2.51 12.07 14.13
CA TYR A 412 3.53 12.96 14.70
C TYR A 412 4.03 13.99 13.69
N ASP A 413 4.39 13.55 12.49
CA ASP A 413 4.85 14.38 11.37
C ASP A 413 3.82 15.45 10.97
N VAL A 414 2.51 15.20 11.16
CA VAL A 414 1.47 16.23 10.95
C VAL A 414 1.58 17.38 11.96
N VAL A 415 1.93 17.07 13.21
CA VAL A 415 2.14 18.06 14.27
C VAL A 415 3.49 18.76 14.10
N GLU A 416 4.53 18.06 13.64
CA GLU A 416 5.82 18.65 13.28
C GLU A 416 5.68 19.60 12.08
N MET A 417 4.98 19.19 11.01
CA MET A 417 4.66 20.04 9.86
C MET A 417 3.86 21.30 10.26
N TYR A 418 2.94 21.19 11.23
CA TYR A 418 2.28 22.36 11.81
C TYR A 418 3.27 23.28 12.56
N GLY A 419 4.22 22.71 13.30
CA GLY A 419 5.32 23.44 13.94
C GLY A 419 6.18 24.20 12.92
N LEU A 420 6.65 23.50 11.88
CA LEU A 420 7.43 24.08 10.78
C LEU A 420 6.67 25.22 10.07
N MET A 421 5.35 25.08 9.85
CA MET A 421 4.55 26.17 9.29
C MET A 421 4.49 27.39 10.22
N VAL A 422 4.42 27.20 11.54
CA VAL A 422 4.47 28.30 12.52
C VAL A 422 5.84 28.96 12.56
N ASP A 423 6.92 28.17 12.58
CA ASP A 423 8.30 28.66 12.72
C ASP A 423 8.83 29.33 11.45
N GLU A 424 8.49 28.83 10.25
CA GLU A 424 8.78 29.51 8.97
C GLU A 424 7.83 30.69 8.68
N GLY A 425 6.79 30.90 9.50
CA GLY A 425 5.79 31.96 9.29
C GLY A 425 4.89 31.73 8.07
N ILE A 426 4.67 30.48 7.68
CA ILE A 426 3.70 30.10 6.65
C ILE A 426 2.28 30.32 7.20
N GLY A 427 1.43 30.99 6.42
CA GLY A 427 0.05 31.25 6.84
C GLY A 427 -0.73 29.94 7.09
N LEU A 428 -1.43 29.87 8.21
CA LEU A 428 -2.32 28.77 8.59
C LEU A 428 -3.74 29.05 8.10
N ASP A 429 -4.45 28.03 7.59
CA ASP A 429 -5.86 28.12 7.17
C ASP A 429 -6.76 27.11 7.91
N GLU A 430 -8.04 27.01 7.55
CA GLU A 430 -8.98 26.11 8.20
C GLU A 430 -8.64 24.63 7.97
N VAL A 431 -8.02 24.30 6.83
CA VAL A 431 -7.52 22.94 6.53
C VAL A 431 -6.33 22.62 7.42
N THR A 432 -5.40 23.56 7.62
CA THR A 432 -4.27 23.39 8.55
C THR A 432 -4.78 23.09 9.96
N PHE A 433 -5.67 23.91 10.50
CA PHE A 433 -6.23 23.72 11.84
C PHE A 433 -7.05 22.43 11.96
N SER A 434 -7.92 22.14 10.98
CA SER A 434 -8.75 20.93 10.98
C SER A 434 -7.90 19.66 10.92
N THR A 435 -6.84 19.66 10.11
CA THR A 435 -5.95 18.50 9.95
C THR A 435 -5.12 18.25 11.22
N THR A 436 -4.52 19.28 11.82
CA THR A 436 -3.77 19.15 13.08
C THR A 436 -4.68 18.72 14.24
N LEU A 437 -5.89 19.29 14.37
CA LEU A 437 -6.83 18.86 15.40
C LEU A 437 -7.27 17.40 15.21
N LYS A 438 -7.49 16.97 13.96
CA LYS A 438 -7.86 15.60 13.65
C LYS A 438 -6.71 14.61 13.91
N ALA A 439 -5.47 14.99 13.62
CA ALA A 439 -4.27 14.24 14.00
C ALA A 439 -4.17 14.07 15.53
N LEU A 440 -4.26 15.17 16.28
CA LEU A 440 -4.28 15.15 17.76
C LEU A 440 -5.43 14.31 18.33
N SER A 441 -6.59 14.27 17.66
CA SER A 441 -7.75 13.45 18.07
C SER A 441 -7.58 11.94 17.88
N VAL A 442 -6.60 11.51 17.07
CA VAL A 442 -6.33 10.10 16.73
C VAL A 442 -5.07 9.56 17.41
N SER A 443 -4.20 10.44 17.95
CA SER A 443 -3.01 10.05 18.71
C SER A 443 -3.35 9.26 19.98
N GLU A 444 -2.59 8.21 20.28
CA GLU A 444 -2.68 7.49 21.57
C GLU A 444 -2.35 8.41 22.77
N PHE A 445 -1.57 9.47 22.53
CA PHE A 445 -1.20 10.48 23.51
C PHE A 445 -1.99 11.78 23.34
N ALA A 446 -3.29 11.69 23.00
CA ALA A 446 -4.22 12.81 22.75
C ALA A 446 -4.36 13.78 23.93
N SER A 447 -3.37 14.67 24.10
CA SER A 447 -3.34 15.64 25.17
C SER A 447 -4.39 16.73 24.96
N MET A 448 -5.26 16.86 25.98
CA MET A 448 -6.21 17.96 26.12
C MET A 448 -5.54 19.33 25.99
N ASP A 449 -4.32 19.48 26.50
CA ASP A 449 -3.63 20.77 26.48
C ASP A 449 -3.06 21.10 25.08
N SER A 450 -2.61 20.11 24.31
CA SER A 450 -2.30 20.31 22.88
C SER A 450 -3.54 20.75 22.09
N CYS A 451 -4.69 20.10 22.31
CA CYS A 451 -5.96 20.49 21.68
C CYS A 451 -6.40 21.90 22.09
N ARG A 452 -6.20 22.30 23.35
CA ARG A 452 -6.46 23.66 23.84
C ARG A 452 -5.50 24.70 23.25
N LEU A 453 -4.21 24.38 23.08
CA LEU A 453 -3.25 25.29 22.46
C LEU A 453 -3.62 25.59 21.00
N VAL A 454 -3.97 24.55 20.23
CA VAL A 454 -4.43 24.71 18.83
C VAL A 454 -5.76 25.46 18.77
N HIS A 455 -6.73 25.17 19.65
CA HIS A 455 -7.99 25.92 19.76
C HIS A 455 -7.76 27.41 20.09
N CYS A 456 -6.89 27.71 21.05
CA CYS A 456 -6.50 29.08 21.38
C CYS A 456 -5.79 29.79 20.22
N CYS A 457 -5.03 29.08 19.39
CA CYS A 457 -4.43 29.61 18.17
C CYS A 457 -5.50 29.96 17.12
N ALA A 458 -6.41 29.02 16.85
CA ALA A 458 -7.54 29.22 15.93
C ALA A 458 -8.42 30.41 16.34
N ILE A 459 -8.73 30.58 17.64
CA ILE A 459 -9.46 31.74 18.15
C ILE A 459 -8.68 33.05 17.91
N LYS A 460 -7.37 33.08 18.23
CA LYS A 460 -6.52 34.28 18.05
C LYS A 460 -6.41 34.72 16.58
N LEU A 461 -6.47 33.78 15.64
CA LEU A 461 -6.41 34.03 14.20
C LEU A 461 -7.79 34.20 13.53
N GLY A 462 -8.89 34.08 14.29
CA GLY A 462 -10.27 34.32 13.81
C GLY A 462 -11.03 33.07 13.35
N PHE A 463 -10.37 31.91 13.22
CA PHE A 463 -10.98 30.64 12.82
C PHE A 463 -11.88 29.99 13.90
N GLY A 464 -11.98 30.57 15.10
CA GLY A 464 -12.82 30.05 16.19
C GLY A 464 -14.34 30.02 15.94
N SER A 465 -14.81 30.49 14.77
CA SER A 465 -16.19 30.34 14.31
C SER A 465 -16.32 29.62 12.95
N ASP A 466 -15.20 29.13 12.40
CA ASP A 466 -15.24 28.31 11.19
C ASP A 466 -15.89 26.94 11.47
N THR A 467 -16.65 26.45 10.49
CA THR A 467 -17.39 25.19 10.61
C THR A 467 -16.49 23.96 10.57
N ALA A 468 -15.43 23.93 9.76
CA ALA A 468 -14.54 22.77 9.66
C ALA A 468 -13.65 22.63 10.91
N VAL A 469 -13.05 23.75 11.36
CA VAL A 469 -12.29 23.81 12.61
C VAL A 469 -13.19 23.45 13.80
N SER A 470 -14.41 23.99 13.88
CA SER A 470 -15.35 23.65 14.96
C SER A 470 -15.77 22.19 14.96
N CYS A 471 -15.97 21.55 13.80
CA CYS A 471 -16.27 20.12 13.73
C CYS A 471 -15.09 19.27 14.21
N SER A 472 -13.85 19.61 13.84
CA SER A 472 -12.65 18.92 14.31
C SER A 472 -12.36 19.17 15.80
N LEU A 473 -12.70 20.35 16.34
CA LEU A 473 -12.71 20.61 17.80
C LEU A 473 -13.76 19.76 18.54
N ILE A 474 -14.95 19.60 17.95
CA ILE A 474 -16.02 18.76 18.51
C ILE A 474 -15.60 17.29 18.54
N ASP A 475 -14.98 16.75 17.48
CA ASP A 475 -14.50 15.36 17.48
C ASP A 475 -13.34 15.19 18.47
N ALA A 476 -12.34 16.08 18.47
CA ALA A 476 -11.20 16.05 19.39
C ALA A 476 -11.62 16.09 20.87
N TYR A 477 -12.45 17.05 21.28
CA TYR A 477 -12.91 17.12 22.66
C TYR A 477 -13.82 15.97 23.06
N SER A 478 -14.57 15.37 22.11
CA SER A 478 -15.41 14.21 22.40
C SER A 478 -14.59 12.93 22.57
N ARG A 479 -13.51 12.74 21.80
CA ARG A 479 -12.57 11.62 21.97
C ARG A 479 -11.76 11.73 23.27
N CYS A 480 -11.38 12.94 23.67
CA CYS A 480 -10.82 13.19 25.01
C CYS A 480 -11.86 13.02 26.16
N GLY A 481 -13.10 12.58 25.89
CA GLY A 481 -14.16 12.40 26.90
C GLY A 481 -14.80 13.70 27.41
N HIS A 482 -14.37 14.87 26.93
CA HIS A 482 -14.81 16.18 27.40
C HIS A 482 -16.00 16.72 26.57
N VAL A 483 -17.06 15.91 26.45
CA VAL A 483 -18.31 16.24 25.71
C VAL A 483 -18.88 17.61 26.05
N GLN A 484 -18.74 18.09 27.29
CA GLN A 484 -19.22 19.41 27.72
C GLN A 484 -18.45 20.59 27.09
N LEU A 485 -17.23 20.37 26.58
CA LEU A 485 -16.50 21.34 25.74
C LEU A 485 -16.99 21.25 24.29
N SER A 486 -17.20 20.04 23.77
CA SER A 486 -17.78 19.81 22.44
C SER A 486 -19.16 20.49 22.30
N LYS A 487 -20.03 20.35 23.30
CA LYS A 487 -21.33 21.04 23.37
C LYS A 487 -21.18 22.56 23.33
N LYS A 488 -20.25 23.14 24.11
CA LYS A 488 -20.00 24.60 24.10
C LYS A 488 -19.48 25.12 22.76
N VAL A 489 -18.64 24.37 22.06
CA VAL A 489 -18.19 24.72 20.69
C VAL A 489 -19.38 24.67 19.73
N PHE A 490 -20.22 23.64 19.81
CA PHE A 490 -21.43 23.53 19.00
C PHE A 490 -22.46 24.65 19.27
N GLU A 491 -22.67 25.01 20.54
CA GLU A 491 -23.56 26.10 20.98
C GLU A 491 -23.08 27.50 20.53
N GLN A 492 -21.78 27.66 20.26
CA GLN A 492 -21.20 28.92 19.77
C GLN A 492 -21.33 29.09 18.24
N LEU A 493 -21.74 28.05 17.49
CA LEU A 493 -21.94 28.15 16.05
C LEU A 493 -23.21 28.98 15.73
N PRO A 494 -23.12 30.07 14.96
CA PRO A 494 -24.26 30.94 14.68
C PRO A 494 -25.30 30.28 13.74
N SER A 495 -24.86 29.35 12.88
CA SER A 495 -25.73 28.62 11.95
C SER A 495 -25.16 27.20 11.68
N PRO A 496 -25.30 26.25 12.62
CA PRO A 496 -24.78 24.90 12.44
C PRO A 496 -25.52 24.16 11.31
N ILE A 497 -24.77 23.73 10.30
CA ILE A 497 -25.23 22.92 9.17
C ILE A 497 -25.22 21.41 9.51
N VAL A 498 -25.66 20.57 8.57
CA VAL A 498 -25.68 19.10 8.67
C VAL A 498 -24.41 18.53 9.31
N ILE A 499 -23.23 18.89 8.80
CA ILE A 499 -21.92 18.37 9.26
C ILE A 499 -21.66 18.70 10.73
N CYS A 500 -22.07 19.89 11.19
CA CYS A 500 -21.93 20.31 12.59
C CYS A 500 -22.82 19.46 13.52
N PHE A 501 -24.06 19.20 13.11
CA PHE A 501 -24.96 18.28 13.82
C PHE A 501 -24.40 16.86 13.82
N THR A 502 -23.92 16.37 12.66
CA THR A 502 -23.29 15.04 12.53
C THR A 502 -22.12 14.86 13.50
N SER A 503 -21.25 15.88 13.61
CA SER A 503 -20.08 15.86 14.49
C SER A 503 -20.45 15.77 15.98
N ILE A 504 -21.43 16.56 16.44
CA ILE A 504 -21.86 16.49 17.85
C ILE A 504 -22.68 15.23 18.14
N ILE A 505 -23.48 14.75 17.19
CA ILE A 505 -24.20 13.46 17.25
C ILE A 505 -23.20 12.30 17.37
N ASN A 506 -22.11 12.31 16.60
CA ASN A 506 -21.01 11.35 16.70
C ASN A 506 -20.33 11.41 18.08
N GLY A 507 -19.98 12.62 18.55
CA GLY A 507 -19.35 12.80 19.86
C GLY A 507 -20.21 12.29 21.03
N LEU A 508 -21.54 12.51 20.96
CA LEU A 508 -22.51 11.97 21.92
C LEU A 508 -22.60 10.44 21.84
N ALA A 509 -22.63 9.87 20.62
CA ALA A 509 -22.70 8.42 20.41
C ALA A 509 -21.44 7.68 20.91
N GLN A 510 -20.25 8.22 20.63
CA GLN A 510 -18.98 7.67 21.14
C GLN A 510 -18.92 7.66 22.67
N ASN A 511 -19.51 8.66 23.32
CA ASN A 511 -19.57 8.77 24.79
C ASN A 511 -20.82 8.09 25.41
N GLY A 512 -21.56 7.27 24.65
CA GLY A 512 -22.71 6.49 25.16
C GLY A 512 -23.96 7.29 25.53
N LEU A 513 -24.06 8.55 25.07
CA LEU A 513 -25.17 9.48 25.39
C LEU A 513 -26.30 9.39 24.34
N GLY A 514 -26.75 8.18 24.01
CA GLY A 514 -27.70 7.90 22.92
C GLY A 514 -29.04 8.64 23.02
N ARG A 515 -29.54 8.93 24.23
CA ARG A 515 -30.76 9.75 24.40
C ARG A 515 -30.54 11.23 24.04
N GLU A 516 -29.37 11.80 24.34
CA GLU A 516 -29.02 13.17 23.92
C GLU A 516 -28.72 13.23 22.41
N CYS A 517 -28.12 12.16 21.86
CA CYS A 517 -27.89 11.97 20.43
C CYS A 517 -29.24 12.03 19.65
N LEU A 518 -30.25 11.27 20.08
CA LEU A 518 -31.61 11.31 19.51
C LEU A 518 -32.26 12.70 19.63
N GLN A 519 -32.19 13.35 20.81
CA GLN A 519 -32.72 14.72 20.99
C GLN A 519 -32.06 15.74 20.06
N THR A 520 -30.77 15.55 19.76
CA THR A 520 -29.98 16.41 18.86
C THR A 520 -30.32 16.16 17.39
N PHE A 521 -30.54 14.90 17.01
CA PHE A 521 -31.05 14.51 15.70
C PHE A 521 -32.47 15.05 15.43
N GLU A 522 -33.38 14.95 16.40
CA GLU A 522 -34.68 15.62 16.30
C GLU A 522 -34.53 17.14 16.19
N ALA A 523 -33.58 17.76 16.90
CA ALA A 523 -33.36 19.20 16.83
C ALA A 523 -32.84 19.65 15.47
N MET A 524 -32.06 18.80 14.78
CA MET A 524 -31.66 18.99 13.38
C MET A 524 -32.87 18.96 12.45
N ILE A 525 -33.72 17.93 12.55
CA ILE A 525 -34.95 17.81 11.75
C ILE A 525 -35.91 18.97 12.03
N ARG A 526 -36.06 19.38 13.29
CA ARG A 526 -36.88 20.54 13.70
C ARG A 526 -36.35 21.89 13.18
N LYS A 527 -35.09 21.97 12.74
CA LYS A 527 -34.54 23.13 12.00
C LYS A 527 -34.73 23.04 10.48
N GLY A 528 -35.33 21.96 9.96
CA GLY A 528 -35.51 21.74 8.52
C GLY A 528 -34.25 21.25 7.81
N LEU A 529 -33.27 20.70 8.53
CA LEU A 529 -32.08 20.08 7.95
C LEU A 529 -32.34 18.60 7.65
N GLU A 530 -32.18 18.19 6.39
CA GLU A 530 -32.29 16.79 5.96
C GLU A 530 -31.08 15.98 6.50
N PRO A 531 -31.28 14.88 7.25
CA PRO A 531 -30.19 14.01 7.68
C PRO A 531 -29.60 13.19 6.52
N ASP A 532 -28.28 13.08 6.49
CA ASP A 532 -27.55 12.28 5.50
C ASP A 532 -27.20 10.88 6.04
N LYS A 533 -26.55 10.07 5.19
CA LYS A 533 -26.11 8.71 5.56
C LYS A 533 -25.22 8.70 6.80
N VAL A 534 -24.27 9.63 6.91
CA VAL A 534 -23.34 9.68 8.05
C VAL A 534 -24.09 10.03 9.33
N THR A 535 -25.04 10.97 9.28
CA THR A 535 -25.91 11.32 10.41
C THR A 535 -26.72 10.11 10.88
N PHE A 536 -27.36 9.36 9.97
CA PHE A 536 -28.09 8.14 10.32
C PHE A 536 -27.20 7.08 10.95
N LEU A 537 -25.98 6.86 10.42
CA LEU A 537 -25.01 5.94 11.00
C LEU A 537 -24.63 6.32 12.44
N CYS A 538 -24.28 7.59 12.70
CA CYS A 538 -23.92 8.06 14.03
C CYS A 538 -25.08 7.94 15.05
N VAL A 539 -26.32 8.15 14.63
CA VAL A 539 -27.51 7.94 15.49
C VAL A 539 -27.69 6.45 15.80
N LEU A 540 -27.55 5.56 14.82
CA LEU A 540 -27.65 4.10 15.04
C LEU A 540 -26.54 3.60 15.98
N THR A 541 -25.30 4.08 15.83
CA THR A 541 -24.21 3.80 16.78
C THR A 541 -24.57 4.26 18.20
N GLY A 542 -25.13 5.47 18.35
CA GLY A 542 -25.61 5.98 19.64
C GLY A 542 -26.74 5.13 20.24
N CYS A 543 -27.64 4.60 19.40
CA CYS A 543 -28.69 3.68 19.84
C CYS A 543 -28.10 2.34 20.30
N SER A 544 -27.12 1.77 19.60
CA SER A 544 -26.45 0.52 20.03
C SER A 544 -25.71 0.69 21.36
N HIS A 545 -24.93 1.77 21.50
CA HIS A 545 -24.16 2.05 22.71
C HIS A 545 -25.04 2.28 23.95
N SER A 546 -26.27 2.77 23.78
CA SER A 546 -27.23 2.97 24.87
C SER A 546 -28.34 1.90 24.97
N GLY A 547 -28.31 0.84 24.15
CA GLY A 547 -29.31 -0.25 24.15
C GLY A 547 -30.72 0.17 23.69
N LEU A 548 -30.85 1.26 22.94
CA LEU A 548 -32.13 1.84 22.50
C LEU A 548 -32.64 1.15 21.22
N PHE A 549 -33.04 -0.12 21.36
CA PHE A 549 -33.30 -0.98 20.21
C PHE A 549 -34.57 -0.62 19.43
N GLU A 550 -35.64 -0.19 20.10
CA GLU A 550 -36.87 0.27 19.43
C GLU A 550 -36.65 1.59 18.70
N GLU A 551 -36.01 2.57 19.36
CA GLU A 551 -35.65 3.83 18.73
C GLU A 551 -34.71 3.61 17.53
N GLY A 552 -33.69 2.76 17.67
CA GLY A 552 -32.78 2.38 16.58
C GLY A 552 -33.48 1.70 15.40
N ARG A 553 -34.41 0.77 15.67
CA ARG A 553 -35.21 0.08 14.64
C ARG A 553 -36.09 1.04 13.85
N LEU A 554 -36.75 1.99 14.53
CA LEU A 554 -37.54 3.04 13.89
C LEU A 554 -36.67 3.94 13.00
N ILE A 555 -35.49 4.34 13.48
CA ILE A 555 -34.52 5.16 12.73
C ILE A 555 -34.05 4.42 11.46
N PHE A 556 -33.65 3.15 11.56
CA PHE A 556 -33.17 2.35 10.43
C PHE A 556 -34.22 2.23 9.31
N TYR A 557 -35.48 1.94 9.64
CA TYR A 557 -36.54 1.87 8.63
C TYR A 557 -36.98 3.24 8.09
N SER A 558 -36.89 4.31 8.90
CA SER A 558 -37.22 5.67 8.45
C SER A 558 -36.32 6.15 7.30
N MET A 559 -35.04 5.74 7.26
CA MET A 559 -34.09 6.07 6.20
C MET A 559 -34.69 5.89 4.80
N LYS A 560 -35.23 4.69 4.53
CA LYS A 560 -35.79 4.35 3.23
C LYS A 560 -37.24 4.81 3.09
N ALA A 561 -38.03 4.73 4.16
CA ALA A 561 -39.48 4.98 4.11
C ALA A 561 -39.86 6.48 4.08
N GLN A 562 -39.03 7.35 4.66
CA GLN A 562 -39.30 8.79 4.78
C GLN A 562 -38.31 9.65 4.00
N TYR A 563 -37.01 9.27 3.99
CA TYR A 563 -35.95 10.07 3.38
C TYR A 563 -35.43 9.51 2.04
N GLY A 564 -35.93 8.35 1.60
CA GLY A 564 -35.51 7.69 0.35
C GLY A 564 -34.06 7.16 0.37
N ILE A 565 -33.37 7.21 1.51
CA ILE A 565 -31.98 6.80 1.66
C ILE A 565 -31.94 5.28 1.78
N CYS A 566 -31.36 4.60 0.78
CA CYS A 566 -31.00 3.19 0.91
C CYS A 566 -29.91 3.01 1.99
N PRO A 567 -30.13 2.20 3.04
CA PRO A 567 -29.11 1.91 4.04
C PRO A 567 -27.89 1.27 3.42
N ALA A 568 -26.70 1.75 3.79
CA ALA A 568 -25.42 1.16 3.38
C ALA A 568 -24.93 0.13 4.42
N LYS A 569 -23.88 -0.60 4.07
CA LYS A 569 -23.30 -1.76 4.79
C LYS A 569 -23.13 -1.51 6.30
N GLU A 570 -22.66 -0.32 6.64
CA GLU A 570 -22.35 0.15 7.99
C GLU A 570 -23.62 0.26 8.85
N HIS A 571 -24.74 0.64 8.23
CA HIS A 571 -26.04 0.80 8.89
C HIS A 571 -26.65 -0.55 9.22
N PHE A 572 -26.48 -1.54 8.33
CA PHE A 572 -26.82 -2.94 8.62
C PHE A 572 -25.98 -3.45 9.79
N SER A 573 -24.67 -3.16 9.82
CA SER A 573 -23.79 -3.54 10.94
C SER A 573 -24.25 -2.95 12.29
N CYS A 574 -24.59 -1.66 12.36
CA CYS A 574 -25.15 -1.08 13.57
C CYS A 574 -26.51 -1.70 13.96
N MET A 575 -27.38 -2.02 13.00
CA MET A 575 -28.68 -2.62 13.29
C MET A 575 -28.57 -4.10 13.74
N VAL A 576 -27.63 -4.86 13.19
CA VAL A 576 -27.28 -6.22 13.64
C VAL A 576 -26.70 -6.19 15.06
N ASP A 577 -25.87 -5.20 15.40
CA ASP A 577 -25.34 -5.02 16.76
C ASP A 577 -26.44 -4.62 17.77
N ILE A 578 -27.42 -3.81 17.34
CA ILE A 578 -28.62 -3.50 18.14
C ILE A 578 -29.46 -4.75 18.41
N LEU A 579 -29.83 -5.51 17.37
CA LEU A 579 -30.67 -6.72 17.51
C LEU A 579 -29.93 -7.82 18.28
N GLY A 580 -28.62 -7.99 18.02
CA GLY A 580 -27.76 -8.92 18.71
C GLY A 580 -27.69 -8.65 20.21
N ARG A 581 -27.45 -7.39 20.62
CA ARG A 581 -27.48 -6.98 22.03
C ARG A 581 -28.86 -7.20 22.67
N ALA A 582 -29.94 -7.00 21.92
CA ALA A 582 -31.31 -7.26 22.37
C ALA A 582 -31.70 -8.76 22.41
N GLY A 583 -30.82 -9.68 21.96
CA GLY A 583 -31.08 -11.12 21.94
C GLY A 583 -31.94 -11.61 20.77
N LEU A 584 -32.27 -10.73 19.81
CA LEU A 584 -33.10 -11.03 18.63
C LEU A 584 -32.24 -11.64 17.51
N LEU A 585 -31.58 -12.77 17.81
CA LEU A 585 -30.50 -13.33 17.00
C LEU A 585 -30.94 -13.83 15.62
N ASP A 586 -32.12 -14.45 15.52
CA ASP A 586 -32.65 -14.91 14.23
C ASP A 586 -33.07 -13.74 13.31
N GLU A 587 -33.61 -12.65 13.87
CA GLU A 587 -33.90 -11.40 13.14
C GLU A 587 -32.58 -10.72 12.68
N ALA A 588 -31.54 -10.78 13.51
CA ALA A 588 -30.21 -10.27 13.18
C ALA A 588 -29.51 -11.09 12.07
N GLU A 589 -29.64 -12.43 12.07
CA GLU A 589 -29.14 -13.28 10.99
C GLU A 589 -29.88 -12.99 9.67
N GLU A 590 -31.22 -12.94 9.71
CA GLU A 590 -32.03 -12.65 8.52
C GLU A 590 -31.71 -11.25 7.94
N LEU A 591 -31.49 -10.25 8.81
CA LEU A 591 -31.07 -8.91 8.41
C LEU A 591 -29.65 -8.90 7.79
N THR A 592 -28.73 -9.71 8.31
CA THR A 592 -27.38 -9.87 7.74
C THR A 592 -27.43 -10.50 6.35
N GLN A 593 -28.28 -11.52 6.14
CA GLN A 593 -28.48 -12.14 4.82
C GLN A 593 -29.13 -11.17 3.80
N LYS A 594 -29.96 -10.23 4.28
CA LYS A 594 -30.57 -9.14 3.48
C LYS A 594 -29.62 -7.97 3.18
N ALA A 595 -28.44 -7.90 3.80
CA ALA A 595 -27.50 -6.82 3.59
C ALA A 595 -26.83 -6.88 2.19
N PRO A 596 -26.44 -5.72 1.61
CA PRO A 596 -25.68 -5.70 0.35
C PRO A 596 -24.40 -6.55 0.46
N GLY A 597 -24.27 -7.56 -0.40
CA GLY A 597 -23.14 -8.50 -0.37
C GLY A 597 -23.29 -9.71 0.58
N ARG A 598 -24.44 -9.91 1.23
CA ARG A 598 -24.70 -10.96 2.26
C ARG A 598 -23.95 -10.74 3.59
N GLY A 599 -23.73 -9.49 3.95
CA GLY A 599 -23.06 -9.09 5.20
C GLY A 599 -21.53 -9.05 5.08
N ASP A 600 -20.86 -8.81 6.20
CA ASP A 600 -19.40 -8.73 6.26
C ASP A 600 -18.83 -9.19 7.60
N CYS A 601 -17.50 -9.24 7.68
CA CYS A 601 -16.75 -9.57 8.90
C CYS A 601 -17.25 -8.82 10.14
N VAL A 602 -17.64 -7.54 10.02
CA VAL A 602 -18.12 -6.73 11.18
C VAL A 602 -19.53 -7.14 11.61
N MET A 603 -20.46 -7.31 10.67
CA MET A 603 -21.81 -7.81 10.94
C MET A 603 -21.77 -9.19 11.60
N TRP A 604 -21.07 -10.14 10.99
CA TRP A 604 -21.00 -11.52 11.50
C TRP A 604 -20.19 -11.60 12.82
N THR A 605 -19.21 -10.72 13.03
CA THR A 605 -18.51 -10.54 14.32
C THR A 605 -19.47 -10.14 15.44
N SER A 606 -20.29 -9.10 15.21
CA SER A 606 -21.25 -8.64 16.22
C SER A 606 -22.33 -9.71 16.49
N LEU A 607 -22.82 -10.39 15.45
CA LEU A 607 -23.76 -11.48 15.60
C LEU A 607 -23.17 -12.66 16.39
N LEU A 608 -21.94 -13.09 16.09
CA LEU A 608 -21.25 -14.15 16.82
C LEU A 608 -21.01 -13.78 18.29
N ARG A 609 -20.55 -12.55 18.56
CA ARG A 609 -20.39 -12.02 19.92
C ARG A 609 -21.71 -12.07 20.69
N SER A 610 -22.81 -11.74 20.04
CA SER A 610 -24.16 -11.81 20.63
C SER A 610 -24.61 -13.26 20.86
N CYS A 611 -24.34 -14.17 19.93
CA CYS A 611 -24.60 -15.60 20.08
C CYS A 611 -23.82 -16.22 21.26
N ARG A 612 -22.60 -15.76 21.54
CA ARG A 612 -21.83 -16.14 22.74
C ARG A 612 -22.52 -15.70 24.03
N ILE A 613 -22.93 -14.43 24.11
CA ILE A 613 -23.60 -13.85 25.29
C ILE A 613 -24.91 -14.60 25.62
N TYR A 614 -25.72 -14.89 24.61
CA TYR A 614 -27.01 -15.58 24.75
C TYR A 614 -26.91 -17.11 24.59
N ARG A 615 -25.71 -17.68 24.44
CA ARG A 615 -25.42 -19.12 24.23
C ARG A 615 -26.25 -19.79 23.11
N ASN A 616 -26.50 -19.09 22.01
CA ASN A 616 -27.19 -19.65 20.85
C ASN A 616 -26.20 -20.36 19.92
N GLU A 617 -26.09 -21.69 20.07
CA GLU A 617 -25.24 -22.52 19.22
C GLU A 617 -25.66 -22.52 17.75
N ILE A 618 -26.96 -22.47 17.47
CA ILE A 618 -27.53 -22.71 16.14
C ILE A 618 -27.20 -21.56 15.18
N VAL A 619 -27.40 -20.32 15.62
CA VAL A 619 -27.00 -19.12 14.87
C VAL A 619 -25.48 -18.93 14.98
N GLY A 620 -24.89 -19.19 16.15
CA GLY A 620 -23.46 -19.03 16.40
C GLY A 620 -22.56 -19.86 15.48
N ARG A 621 -22.88 -21.14 15.26
CA ARG A 621 -22.12 -22.01 14.34
C ARG A 621 -22.21 -21.53 12.87
N ARG A 622 -23.35 -20.97 12.45
CA ARG A 622 -23.50 -20.36 11.11
C ARG A 622 -22.70 -19.06 10.97
N ALA A 623 -22.77 -18.18 11.97
CA ALA A 623 -21.99 -16.95 12.00
C ALA A 623 -20.48 -17.22 12.03
N ALA A 624 -20.03 -18.21 12.82
CA ALA A 624 -18.65 -18.67 12.89
C ALA A 624 -18.14 -19.18 11.52
N LYS A 625 -18.95 -19.97 10.80
CA LYS A 625 -18.59 -20.42 9.46
C LYS A 625 -18.51 -19.26 8.45
N ALA A 626 -19.54 -18.39 8.41
CA ALA A 626 -19.57 -17.25 7.50
C ALA A 626 -18.39 -16.29 7.71
N LEU A 627 -17.95 -16.12 8.96
CA LEU A 627 -16.75 -15.36 9.31
C LEU A 627 -15.46 -15.92 8.70
N LEU A 628 -15.22 -17.22 8.87
CA LEU A 628 -14.03 -17.90 8.33
C LEU A 628 -13.99 -17.93 6.79
N GLU A 629 -15.17 -17.87 6.14
CA GLU A 629 -15.29 -17.78 4.68
C GLU A 629 -15.14 -16.34 4.13
N LEU A 630 -15.36 -15.31 4.96
CA LEU A 630 -15.37 -13.89 4.53
C LEU A 630 -14.05 -13.15 4.77
N ASP A 631 -13.31 -13.48 5.84
CA ASP A 631 -12.01 -12.89 6.14
C ASP A 631 -11.06 -13.94 6.76
N PRO A 632 -10.36 -14.73 5.92
CA PRO A 632 -9.45 -15.77 6.38
C PRO A 632 -8.12 -15.23 6.96
N GLU A 633 -7.84 -13.93 6.81
CA GLU A 633 -6.55 -13.33 7.18
C GLU A 633 -6.60 -12.57 8.51
N ASP A 634 -7.79 -12.13 8.96
CA ASP A 634 -7.91 -11.41 10.22
C ASP A 634 -7.94 -12.33 11.46
N PHE A 635 -6.81 -12.40 12.17
CA PHE A 635 -6.69 -13.10 13.46
C PHE A 635 -7.81 -12.76 14.48
N SER A 636 -8.36 -11.53 14.47
CA SER A 636 -9.44 -11.16 15.39
C SER A 636 -10.70 -12.02 15.19
N VAL A 637 -10.95 -12.47 13.96
CA VAL A 637 -12.01 -13.43 13.62
C VAL A 637 -11.74 -14.78 14.26
N TYR A 638 -10.56 -15.36 14.01
CA TYR A 638 -10.20 -16.70 14.50
C TYR A 638 -10.23 -16.78 16.03
N LEU A 639 -9.73 -15.74 16.71
CA LEU A 639 -9.81 -15.65 18.17
C LEU A 639 -11.27 -15.60 18.67
N GLN A 640 -12.14 -14.86 18.01
CA GLN A 640 -13.57 -14.80 18.37
C GLN A 640 -14.31 -16.11 18.10
N VAL A 641 -14.02 -16.77 16.97
CA VAL A 641 -14.59 -18.07 16.62
C VAL A 641 -14.13 -19.17 17.58
N SER A 642 -12.83 -19.25 17.86
CA SER A 642 -12.29 -20.18 18.87
C SER A 642 -12.91 -19.95 20.24
N ASN A 643 -13.09 -18.69 20.66
CA ASN A 643 -13.73 -18.36 21.93
C ASN A 643 -15.22 -18.74 21.95
N PHE A 644 -15.94 -18.67 20.82
CA PHE A 644 -17.30 -19.22 20.71
C PHE A 644 -17.31 -20.75 20.90
N TYR A 645 -16.44 -21.49 20.21
CA TYR A 645 -16.36 -22.95 20.38
C TYR A 645 -15.96 -23.35 21.82
N SER A 646 -15.14 -22.55 22.51
CA SER A 646 -14.80 -22.74 23.92
C SER A 646 -16.00 -22.52 24.86
N ASP A 647 -16.79 -21.46 24.62
CA ASP A 647 -17.95 -21.11 25.46
C ASP A 647 -19.11 -22.14 25.36
N ILE A 648 -19.20 -22.88 24.25
CA ILE A 648 -20.17 -23.97 24.04
C ILE A 648 -19.63 -25.35 24.44
N GLY A 649 -18.36 -25.45 24.87
CA GLY A 649 -17.74 -26.68 25.36
C GLY A 649 -17.02 -27.55 24.30
N GLU A 650 -16.92 -27.10 23.05
CA GLU A 650 -16.18 -27.80 21.99
C GLU A 650 -14.69 -27.40 22.00
N TYR A 651 -14.00 -27.85 23.05
CA TYR A 651 -12.60 -27.47 23.31
C TYR A 651 -11.63 -27.91 22.20
N GLU A 652 -11.86 -29.03 21.52
CA GLU A 652 -11.02 -29.48 20.40
C GLU A 652 -11.15 -28.54 19.18
N ALA A 653 -12.37 -28.18 18.80
CA ALA A 653 -12.61 -27.20 17.73
C ALA A 653 -12.06 -25.80 18.11
N SER A 654 -12.19 -25.41 19.39
CA SER A 654 -11.60 -24.19 19.93
C SER A 654 -10.07 -24.17 19.83
N MET A 655 -9.40 -25.28 20.15
CA MET A 655 -7.94 -25.44 20.04
C MET A 655 -7.47 -25.42 18.60
N HIS A 656 -8.07 -26.23 17.72
CA HIS A 656 -7.70 -26.28 16.31
C HIS A 656 -7.84 -24.91 15.61
N ILE A 657 -8.90 -24.16 15.92
CA ILE A 657 -9.10 -22.81 15.38
C ILE A 657 -8.10 -21.80 16.00
N ARG A 658 -7.65 -22.00 17.26
CA ARG A 658 -6.55 -21.22 17.86
C ARG A 658 -5.20 -21.52 17.22
N GLU A 659 -4.93 -22.76 16.86
CA GLU A 659 -3.69 -23.16 16.18
C GLU A 659 -3.61 -22.54 14.79
N LEU A 660 -4.70 -22.63 14.01
CA LEU A 660 -4.89 -21.89 12.75
C LEU A 660 -4.74 -20.37 12.94
N ALA A 661 -5.28 -19.81 14.03
CA ALA A 661 -5.15 -18.40 14.37
C ALA A 661 -3.70 -18.00 14.61
N ILE A 662 -3.00 -18.72 15.50
CA ILE A 662 -1.64 -18.40 15.95
C ILE A 662 -0.64 -18.54 14.78
N ALA A 663 -0.80 -19.58 13.96
CA ALA A 663 -0.03 -19.75 12.72
C ALA A 663 -0.11 -18.50 11.84
N ARG A 664 -1.31 -17.96 11.59
CA ARG A 664 -1.53 -16.75 10.77
C ARG A 664 -1.23 -15.43 11.48
N LYS A 665 -1.28 -15.38 12.81
CA LYS A 665 -0.96 -14.16 13.58
C LYS A 665 0.53 -13.85 13.56
N LEU A 666 1.36 -14.88 13.74
CA LEU A 666 2.81 -14.76 13.68
C LEU A 666 3.24 -14.16 12.34
N THR A 667 2.69 -14.68 11.23
CA THR A 667 2.84 -14.12 9.87
C THR A 667 2.59 -12.60 9.82
N ARG A 668 1.58 -12.11 10.55
CA ARG A 668 1.09 -10.72 10.43
C ARG A 668 1.82 -9.71 11.32
N GLU A 669 2.24 -10.09 12.54
CA GLU A 669 3.00 -9.17 13.41
C GLU A 669 4.44 -8.96 12.95
N ILE A 670 5.00 -9.94 12.23
CA ILE A 670 6.33 -9.91 11.65
C ILE A 670 6.41 -8.98 10.42
N VAL A 671 5.32 -8.86 9.66
CA VAL A 671 5.20 -7.90 8.54
C VAL A 671 5.06 -6.44 9.03
N ALA A 672 4.69 -6.22 10.28
CA ALA A 672 4.28 -4.89 10.78
C ALA A 672 5.41 -4.02 11.36
N HIS A 673 6.56 -4.58 11.76
CA HIS A 673 7.59 -3.88 12.54
C HIS A 673 8.95 -3.77 11.86
N GLY A 674 9.01 -3.05 10.73
CA GLY A 674 10.24 -2.36 10.33
C GLY A 674 10.35 -1.00 11.06
N VAL A 675 11.51 -0.52 11.52
CA VAL A 675 12.88 -1.06 11.41
C VAL A 675 13.69 -0.73 12.67
N ALA A 676 14.17 -1.74 13.39
CA ALA A 676 15.29 -1.64 14.36
C ALA A 676 15.81 -3.03 14.82
N GLY A 677 16.15 -3.93 13.88
CA GLY A 677 16.60 -5.28 14.26
C GLY A 677 16.87 -6.22 13.09
N ASN A 678 18.05 -6.11 12.45
CA ASN A 678 18.43 -6.86 11.25
C ASN A 678 18.80 -8.35 11.52
N MET A 679 18.06 -9.06 12.37
CA MET A 679 18.36 -10.46 12.74
C MET A 679 17.12 -11.38 12.87
N ALA A 680 15.90 -10.90 12.59
CA ALA A 680 14.67 -11.70 12.72
C ALA A 680 13.70 -11.61 11.52
N CYS A 681 13.91 -10.68 10.58
CA CYS A 681 13.00 -10.53 9.41
C CYS A 681 13.15 -11.70 8.42
N ASP A 682 14.37 -12.24 8.27
CA ASP A 682 14.68 -13.29 7.30
C ASP A 682 14.15 -14.67 7.73
N SER A 683 14.06 -14.98 9.04
CA SER A 683 13.65 -16.31 9.55
C SER A 683 12.19 -16.71 9.27
N ILE A 684 11.32 -15.77 8.86
CA ILE A 684 9.90 -16.07 8.61
C ILE A 684 9.49 -15.78 7.16
N ALA A 685 10.16 -14.83 6.50
CA ALA A 685 10.21 -14.82 5.04
C ALA A 685 10.78 -16.13 4.47
N MET A 686 11.50 -16.91 5.28
CA MET A 686 11.82 -18.33 5.08
C MET A 686 10.59 -19.24 5.12
N LEU A 687 9.82 -19.23 6.22
CA LEU A 687 8.77 -20.22 6.50
C LEU A 687 7.62 -20.14 5.49
N GLU A 688 7.11 -18.95 5.17
CA GLU A 688 6.05 -18.78 4.17
C GLU A 688 6.48 -19.26 2.77
N LYS A 689 7.75 -19.05 2.41
CA LYS A 689 8.30 -19.58 1.16
C LYS A 689 8.34 -21.11 1.20
N LEU A 690 8.74 -21.70 2.32
CA LEU A 690 8.91 -23.16 2.45
C LEU A 690 7.59 -23.91 2.60
N GLU A 691 6.54 -23.33 3.18
CA GLU A 691 5.18 -23.92 3.15
C GLU A 691 4.64 -23.95 1.71
N ASN A 692 4.89 -22.90 0.92
CA ASN A 692 4.70 -22.95 -0.54
C ASN A 692 5.70 -23.88 -1.30
N PHE A 693 6.63 -24.54 -0.60
CA PHE A 693 7.49 -25.61 -1.14
C PHE A 693 7.14 -27.01 -0.63
N ASP A 694 5.96 -27.22 -0.05
CA ASP A 694 5.45 -28.58 0.20
C ASP A 694 5.37 -29.40 -1.09
N ILE A 695 5.41 -30.73 -0.97
CA ILE A 695 5.30 -31.63 -2.12
C ILE A 695 3.81 -31.81 -2.42
N GLU A 696 3.35 -31.18 -3.50
CA GLU A 696 2.07 -31.49 -4.14
C GLU A 696 1.95 -33.02 -4.29
N GLU A 697 0.93 -33.61 -3.66
CA GLU A 697 0.65 -35.02 -3.83
C GLU A 697 0.22 -35.25 -5.28
N ALA A 698 1.04 -36.01 -6.01
CA ALA A 698 0.74 -36.33 -7.40
C ALA A 698 -0.49 -37.24 -7.42
N ASP A 699 -1.55 -36.76 -8.09
CA ASP A 699 -2.86 -37.39 -8.21
C ASP A 699 -2.73 -38.92 -8.45
N GLU A 700 -3.15 -39.74 -7.47
CA GLU A 700 -2.97 -41.21 -7.48
C GLU A 700 -3.72 -41.90 -8.65
N THR A 701 -4.55 -41.14 -9.37
CA THR A 701 -5.39 -41.59 -10.49
C THR A 701 -4.63 -42.07 -11.74
N GLU A 702 -3.33 -41.78 -11.90
CA GLU A 702 -2.51 -42.37 -12.99
C GLU A 702 -1.54 -43.50 -12.56
N LEU A 703 -1.28 -43.74 -11.26
CA LEU A 703 -0.18 -44.62 -10.82
C LEU A 703 -0.61 -46.03 -10.35
N SER A 704 -1.88 -46.41 -10.48
CA SER A 704 -2.42 -47.63 -9.84
C SER A 704 -2.73 -48.82 -10.78
N GLN A 705 -2.66 -48.69 -12.11
CA GLN A 705 -3.00 -49.78 -13.06
C GLN A 705 -2.14 -49.90 -14.34
N VAL A 706 -0.80 -49.92 -14.25
CA VAL A 706 0.01 -50.49 -15.34
C VAL A 706 1.19 -51.33 -14.82
N VAL A 707 0.92 -52.61 -14.51
CA VAL A 707 1.92 -53.66 -14.76
C VAL A 707 1.70 -54.10 -16.21
N PRO A 708 2.57 -53.75 -17.17
CA PRO A 708 2.36 -54.14 -18.55
C PRO A 708 2.75 -55.61 -18.70
N SER A 709 1.76 -56.51 -18.69
CA SER A 709 1.93 -57.82 -19.29
C SER A 709 2.30 -57.61 -20.76
N TRP A 710 3.53 -57.96 -21.16
CA TRP A 710 4.11 -57.66 -22.47
C TRP A 710 3.50 -58.52 -23.60
N THR A 711 2.20 -58.40 -23.80
CA THR A 711 1.44 -58.97 -24.91
C THR A 711 0.95 -57.83 -25.81
N SER A 712 1.34 -57.89 -27.08
CA SER A 712 1.05 -56.86 -28.08
C SER A 712 -0.44 -56.58 -28.26
N GLU A 713 -0.86 -55.32 -28.13
CA GLU A 713 -1.41 -54.56 -29.26
C GLU A 713 -1.64 -53.05 -28.93
N ARG A 714 -1.76 -52.21 -29.97
CA ARG A 714 -2.31 -50.83 -29.93
C ARG A 714 -1.58 -49.77 -29.08
N GLY A 715 -0.25 -49.81 -29.04
CA GLY A 715 0.54 -48.75 -28.41
C GLY A 715 2.01 -48.77 -28.77
N GLY A 716 2.34 -48.73 -30.07
CA GLY A 716 3.68 -49.00 -30.60
C GLY A 716 4.82 -48.21 -29.95
N LYS A 717 5.45 -48.82 -28.94
CA LYS A 717 6.80 -48.50 -28.45
C LYS A 717 7.79 -49.45 -29.11
N VAL A 718 8.98 -48.97 -29.49
CA VAL A 718 10.00 -49.81 -30.12
C VAL A 718 10.88 -50.44 -29.04
N LEU A 719 10.78 -51.76 -28.84
CA LEU A 719 11.58 -52.47 -27.87
C LEU A 719 13.01 -52.70 -28.40
N VAL A 720 14.00 -52.30 -27.60
CA VAL A 720 15.44 -52.39 -27.91
C VAL A 720 16.12 -53.16 -26.76
N ASN A 721 16.10 -54.48 -26.86
CA ASN A 721 16.65 -55.39 -25.85
C ASN A 721 18.15 -55.61 -26.07
N VAL A 722 18.98 -55.44 -25.04
CA VAL A 722 20.45 -55.62 -25.10
C VAL A 722 20.89 -56.99 -25.62
N ASP A 723 20.13 -58.06 -25.33
CA ASP A 723 20.36 -59.41 -25.87
C ASP A 723 20.36 -59.42 -27.41
N SER A 724 19.51 -58.60 -28.04
CA SER A 724 19.40 -58.52 -29.50
C SER A 724 20.59 -57.83 -30.16
N PHE A 725 21.48 -57.24 -29.37
CA PHE A 725 22.74 -56.64 -29.80
C PHE A 725 23.96 -57.49 -29.39
N GLY A 726 23.74 -58.71 -28.92
CA GLY A 726 24.78 -59.69 -28.63
C GLY A 726 25.21 -59.78 -27.17
N ALA A 727 24.47 -59.18 -26.23
CA ALA A 727 24.76 -59.30 -24.81
C ALA A 727 24.54 -60.75 -24.31
N VAL A 728 25.49 -61.26 -23.52
CA VAL A 728 25.49 -62.61 -22.94
C VAL A 728 24.70 -62.61 -21.62
N GLY A 729 25.05 -61.72 -20.69
CA GLY A 729 24.38 -61.64 -19.39
C GLY A 729 24.75 -62.74 -18.38
N ASP A 730 25.99 -63.22 -18.41
CA ASP A 730 26.55 -64.27 -17.53
C ASP A 730 27.33 -63.74 -16.30
N GLY A 731 27.55 -62.43 -16.21
CA GLY A 731 28.31 -61.73 -15.17
C GLY A 731 29.83 -61.73 -15.37
N VAL A 732 30.34 -62.23 -16.50
CA VAL A 732 31.78 -62.46 -16.74
C VAL A 732 32.21 -62.00 -18.14
N SER A 733 31.34 -62.12 -19.14
CA SER A 733 31.53 -61.66 -20.52
C SER A 733 31.30 -60.15 -20.63
N ASP A 734 32.15 -59.44 -21.37
CA ASP A 734 32.05 -57.98 -21.54
C ASP A 734 30.89 -57.61 -22.48
N ASP A 735 29.77 -57.20 -21.90
CA ASP A 735 28.53 -56.83 -22.59
C ASP A 735 28.51 -55.36 -23.05
N THR A 736 29.57 -54.59 -22.78
CA THR A 736 29.62 -53.13 -23.01
C THR A 736 29.24 -52.73 -24.43
N GLN A 737 29.79 -53.41 -25.44
CA GLN A 737 29.55 -53.02 -26.83
C GLN A 737 28.10 -53.29 -27.27
N ALA A 738 27.45 -54.31 -26.71
CA ALA A 738 26.03 -54.58 -26.93
C ALA A 738 25.15 -53.49 -26.29
N PHE A 739 25.49 -53.06 -25.07
CA PHE A 739 24.83 -51.93 -24.39
C PHE A 739 24.97 -50.61 -25.17
N GLU A 740 26.16 -50.28 -25.69
CA GLU A 740 26.34 -49.09 -26.54
C GLU A 740 25.52 -49.16 -27.83
N ASN A 741 25.51 -50.31 -28.52
CA ASN A 741 24.76 -50.48 -29.77
C ASN A 741 23.23 -50.42 -29.55
N ALA A 742 22.75 -51.03 -28.46
CA ALA A 742 21.38 -50.91 -28.01
C ALA A 742 21.03 -49.46 -27.63
N TRP A 743 21.92 -48.74 -26.92
CA TRP A 743 21.69 -47.34 -26.56
C TRP A 743 21.58 -46.44 -27.78
N ASN A 744 22.53 -46.54 -28.71
CA ASN A 744 22.53 -45.75 -29.93
C ASN A 744 21.26 -45.97 -30.75
N THR A 745 20.73 -47.19 -30.78
CA THR A 745 19.45 -47.52 -31.42
C THR A 745 18.25 -46.97 -30.64
N ALA A 746 18.20 -47.15 -29.33
CA ALA A 746 17.09 -46.70 -28.49
C ALA A 746 17.00 -45.16 -28.44
N CYS A 747 18.12 -44.49 -28.16
CA CYS A 747 18.19 -43.03 -28.03
C CYS A 747 17.84 -42.30 -29.34
N THR A 748 18.12 -42.88 -30.51
CA THR A 748 17.70 -42.29 -31.81
C THR A 748 16.27 -42.64 -32.23
N THR A 749 15.63 -43.63 -31.61
CA THR A 749 14.29 -44.11 -31.98
C THR A 749 13.20 -43.49 -31.09
N PRO A 750 12.17 -42.79 -31.63
CA PRO A 750 11.10 -42.21 -30.84
C PRO A 750 10.22 -43.28 -30.18
N LYS A 751 9.78 -43.02 -28.95
CA LYS A 751 8.97 -43.93 -28.11
C LYS A 751 9.63 -45.30 -27.90
N SER A 752 10.94 -45.36 -27.83
CA SER A 752 11.69 -46.59 -27.61
C SER A 752 11.67 -47.05 -26.15
N VAL A 753 11.94 -48.33 -25.93
CA VAL A 753 12.24 -48.93 -24.63
C VAL A 753 13.60 -49.60 -24.73
N PHE A 754 14.63 -49.01 -24.10
CA PHE A 754 15.89 -49.70 -23.85
C PHE A 754 15.65 -50.72 -22.74
N LEU A 755 15.84 -52.02 -23.02
CA LEU A 755 15.53 -53.10 -22.07
C LEU A 755 16.79 -53.88 -21.68
N VAL A 756 17.05 -53.93 -20.37
CA VAL A 756 17.93 -54.91 -19.71
C VAL A 756 17.02 -55.96 -19.04
N PRO A 757 16.87 -57.16 -19.63
CA PRO A 757 15.83 -58.11 -19.23
C PRO A 757 16.16 -58.86 -17.92
N PRO A 758 15.14 -59.38 -17.21
CA PRO A 758 15.31 -60.00 -15.89
C PRO A 758 16.05 -61.34 -15.92
N GLY A 759 16.65 -61.70 -14.79
CA GLY A 759 17.25 -63.02 -14.57
C GLY A 759 18.65 -63.21 -15.17
N ARG A 760 19.33 -62.12 -15.57
CA ARG A 760 20.71 -62.12 -16.08
C ARG A 760 21.58 -61.06 -15.42
N HIS A 761 22.88 -61.21 -15.56
CA HIS A 761 23.92 -60.35 -14.99
C HIS A 761 24.82 -59.82 -16.11
N TYR A 762 24.72 -58.55 -16.45
CA TYR A 762 25.48 -57.96 -17.56
C TYR A 762 26.73 -57.25 -17.03
N LEU A 763 27.93 -57.76 -17.38
CA LEU A 763 29.19 -57.10 -17.01
C LEU A 763 29.46 -55.97 -18.00
N VAL A 764 29.37 -54.73 -17.52
CA VAL A 764 29.47 -53.52 -18.34
C VAL A 764 30.60 -52.64 -17.81
N ASN A 765 31.50 -52.20 -18.68
CA ASN A 765 32.61 -51.30 -18.35
C ASN A 765 32.15 -49.84 -18.21
N ALA A 766 33.08 -48.92 -17.93
CA ALA A 766 32.80 -47.48 -17.84
C ALA A 766 32.22 -46.93 -19.17
N THR A 767 30.92 -46.60 -19.17
CA THR A 767 30.12 -46.34 -20.39
C THR A 767 29.41 -44.98 -20.31
N ARG A 768 29.33 -44.27 -21.45
CA ARG A 768 28.72 -42.92 -21.52
C ARG A 768 27.52 -42.86 -22.44
N PHE A 769 26.33 -42.97 -21.85
CA PHE A 769 25.04 -42.93 -22.52
C PHE A 769 24.59 -41.47 -22.76
N LYS A 770 25.00 -40.90 -23.90
CA LYS A 770 24.75 -39.50 -24.25
C LYS A 770 23.46 -39.33 -25.05
N GLY A 771 22.69 -38.30 -24.70
CA GLY A 771 21.64 -37.71 -25.53
C GLY A 771 22.10 -36.47 -26.32
N PRO A 772 21.18 -35.67 -26.87
CA PRO A 772 19.72 -35.77 -26.71
C PRO A 772 19.14 -36.99 -27.41
N CYS A 773 18.14 -37.61 -26.78
CA CYS A 773 17.38 -38.72 -27.35
C CYS A 773 16.04 -38.27 -27.94
N ALA A 774 15.44 -39.13 -28.77
CA ALA A 774 14.11 -38.93 -29.33
C ALA A 774 13.00 -38.99 -28.26
N ASP A 775 11.84 -38.39 -28.55
CA ASP A 775 10.74 -38.21 -27.60
C ASP A 775 10.27 -39.54 -26.95
N ARG A 776 10.10 -39.51 -25.62
CA ARG A 776 9.60 -40.61 -24.76
C ARG A 776 10.44 -41.90 -24.78
N LEU A 777 11.76 -41.79 -24.70
CA LEU A 777 12.63 -42.90 -24.32
C LEU A 777 12.27 -43.40 -22.91
N VAL A 778 12.08 -44.72 -22.78
CA VAL A 778 12.02 -45.43 -21.48
C VAL A 778 13.25 -46.33 -21.35
N ILE A 779 13.84 -46.37 -20.15
CA ILE A 779 14.97 -47.21 -19.79
C ILE A 779 14.45 -48.22 -18.77
N GLN A 780 14.18 -49.44 -19.24
CA GLN A 780 13.69 -50.56 -18.43
C GLN A 780 14.89 -51.39 -17.94
N ILE A 781 15.12 -51.43 -16.63
CA ILE A 781 16.17 -52.25 -16.01
C ILE A 781 15.52 -53.25 -15.07
N ASP A 782 15.36 -54.48 -15.55
CA ASP A 782 14.79 -55.61 -14.80
C ASP A 782 15.86 -56.67 -14.47
N GLY A 783 16.98 -56.68 -15.20
CA GLY A 783 18.15 -57.51 -14.93
C GLY A 783 19.14 -56.89 -13.93
N THR A 784 20.26 -57.58 -13.72
CA THR A 784 21.40 -57.02 -12.99
C THR A 784 22.43 -56.46 -13.96
N ILE A 785 22.91 -55.24 -13.75
CA ILE A 785 24.11 -54.69 -14.38
C ILE A 785 25.22 -54.75 -13.32
N VAL A 786 26.40 -55.26 -13.68
CA VAL A 786 27.54 -55.49 -12.78
C VAL A 786 28.76 -54.73 -13.27
N ALA A 787 29.45 -54.02 -12.38
CA ALA A 787 30.70 -53.31 -12.68
C ALA A 787 31.92 -54.25 -12.56
N PRO A 788 33.05 -53.97 -13.23
CA PRO A 788 34.27 -54.76 -13.04
C PRO A 788 34.81 -54.60 -11.62
N ASP A 789 35.12 -55.71 -10.94
CA ASP A 789 35.58 -55.69 -9.55
C ASP A 789 37.06 -55.27 -9.41
N GLU A 790 37.89 -55.49 -10.43
CA GLU A 790 39.32 -55.17 -10.47
C GLU A 790 39.62 -53.71 -10.87
N PRO A 791 40.33 -52.91 -10.04
CA PRO A 791 40.70 -51.53 -10.34
C PRO A 791 41.57 -51.29 -11.57
N LYS A 792 42.07 -52.35 -12.21
CA LYS A 792 42.90 -52.31 -13.42
C LYS A 792 42.08 -52.42 -14.71
N ASN A 793 40.85 -52.93 -14.64
CA ASN A 793 40.02 -53.23 -15.81
C ASN A 793 39.16 -52.03 -16.25
N TRP A 794 39.10 -50.97 -15.44
CA TRP A 794 38.40 -49.73 -15.73
C TRP A 794 39.21 -48.80 -16.63
N ASP A 795 38.52 -48.02 -17.48
CA ASP A 795 39.16 -47.06 -18.38
C ASP A 795 40.11 -46.09 -17.63
N PRO A 796 41.44 -46.10 -17.93
CA PRO A 796 42.39 -45.21 -17.29
C PRO A 796 42.18 -43.73 -17.64
N ASN A 797 41.45 -43.41 -18.71
CA ASN A 797 41.10 -42.04 -19.09
C ASN A 797 39.90 -41.50 -18.30
N LEU A 798 38.96 -42.39 -17.92
CA LEU A 798 37.73 -42.06 -17.21
C LEU A 798 37.56 -42.83 -15.87
N PRO A 799 38.55 -42.83 -14.95
CA PRO A 799 38.54 -43.67 -13.75
C PRO A 799 37.66 -43.10 -12.61
N ARG A 800 36.47 -42.60 -12.97
CA ARG A 800 35.53 -41.87 -12.09
C ARG A 800 34.04 -42.11 -12.37
N LEU A 801 33.68 -42.66 -13.53
CA LEU A 801 32.29 -42.72 -13.98
C LEU A 801 32.00 -44.11 -14.52
N TRP A 802 30.97 -44.78 -13.98
CA TRP A 802 30.53 -46.08 -14.49
C TRP A 802 29.40 -45.95 -15.50
N LEU A 803 28.14 -45.89 -15.05
CA LEU A 803 26.97 -45.70 -15.91
C LEU A 803 26.61 -44.21 -15.93
N TYR A 804 27.31 -43.46 -16.79
CA TYR A 804 27.13 -42.00 -16.91
C TYR A 804 26.17 -41.67 -18.05
N PHE A 805 24.98 -41.19 -17.70
CA PHE A 805 24.00 -40.66 -18.63
C PHE A 805 24.07 -39.13 -18.64
N SER A 806 24.06 -38.51 -19.82
CA SER A 806 23.94 -37.04 -19.87
C SER A 806 23.26 -36.49 -21.11
N LYS A 807 22.75 -35.24 -20.99
CA LYS A 807 21.91 -34.56 -21.99
C LYS A 807 20.59 -35.28 -22.26
N LEU A 808 20.01 -35.92 -21.25
CA LEU A 808 18.67 -36.49 -21.32
C LEU A 808 17.61 -35.40 -21.14
N ASN A 809 16.46 -35.57 -21.79
CA ASN A 809 15.29 -34.72 -21.61
C ASN A 809 14.01 -35.58 -21.65
N GLY A 810 13.16 -35.52 -20.61
CA GLY A 810 11.88 -36.24 -20.59
C GLY A 810 11.98 -37.77 -20.56
N VAL A 811 13.05 -38.30 -19.97
CA VAL A 811 13.35 -39.76 -19.94
C VAL A 811 12.85 -40.39 -18.64
N LEU A 812 12.31 -41.61 -18.75
CA LEU A 812 11.87 -42.42 -17.61
C LEU A 812 12.76 -43.66 -17.45
N PHE A 813 13.46 -43.78 -16.32
CA PHE A 813 14.06 -45.02 -15.84
C PHE A 813 13.03 -45.76 -14.97
N GLN A 814 12.86 -47.06 -15.18
CA GLN A 814 11.97 -47.89 -14.36
C GLN A 814 12.39 -49.36 -14.34
N GLY A 815 11.97 -50.09 -13.31
CA GLY A 815 12.10 -51.56 -13.26
C GLY A 815 12.08 -52.12 -11.84
N ASN A 816 12.75 -53.25 -11.66
CA ASN A 816 13.10 -53.83 -10.35
C ASN A 816 14.55 -54.39 -10.34
N GLY A 817 15.34 -54.04 -11.34
CA GLY A 817 16.70 -54.53 -11.53
C GLY A 817 17.72 -53.93 -10.57
N VAL A 818 18.94 -54.48 -10.65
CA VAL A 818 20.04 -54.18 -9.73
C VAL A 818 21.22 -53.58 -10.51
N ILE A 819 21.77 -52.47 -10.00
CA ILE A 819 23.02 -51.88 -10.47
C ILE A 819 24.06 -52.15 -9.38
N ASP A 820 24.92 -53.16 -9.57
CA ASP A 820 25.95 -53.56 -8.60
C ASP A 820 27.32 -52.99 -8.97
N GLY A 821 27.81 -52.07 -8.13
CA GLY A 821 29.11 -51.43 -8.30
C GLY A 821 30.32 -52.33 -8.01
N SER A 822 30.17 -53.53 -7.45
CA SER A 822 31.29 -54.46 -7.14
C SER A 822 32.40 -53.86 -6.26
N GLY A 823 32.06 -52.98 -5.33
CA GLY A 823 33.00 -52.19 -4.51
C GLY A 823 33.87 -52.96 -3.51
N SER A 824 33.62 -54.25 -3.26
CA SER A 824 34.26 -55.02 -2.18
C SER A 824 35.80 -55.02 -2.21
N LYS A 825 36.40 -55.32 -3.37
CA LYS A 825 37.85 -55.27 -3.60
C LYS A 825 38.44 -53.87 -3.44
N TRP A 826 37.66 -52.84 -3.82
CA TRP A 826 38.06 -51.44 -3.73
C TRP A 826 38.11 -50.96 -2.28
N TRP A 827 37.08 -51.27 -1.48
CA TRP A 827 37.04 -50.94 -0.06
C TRP A 827 38.16 -51.64 0.72
N ALA A 828 38.45 -52.91 0.42
CA ALA A 828 39.57 -53.65 1.00
C ALA A 828 40.95 -53.04 0.64
N SER A 829 41.06 -52.46 -0.56
CA SER A 829 42.26 -51.76 -1.02
C SER A 829 42.37 -50.31 -0.52
N SER A 830 41.30 -49.73 0.00
CA SER A 830 41.26 -48.34 0.48
C SER A 830 42.21 -48.11 1.65
N CYS A 831 42.92 -46.98 1.66
CA CYS A 831 43.83 -46.64 2.74
C CYS A 831 43.14 -46.42 4.10
N LYS A 832 41.80 -46.21 4.10
CA LYS A 832 40.98 -46.19 5.32
C LYS A 832 40.88 -47.57 6.00
N LYS A 833 40.88 -48.68 5.23
CA LYS A 833 40.93 -50.05 5.77
C LYS A 833 42.38 -50.56 5.89
N ASN A 834 43.17 -50.46 4.82
CA ASN A 834 44.56 -50.90 4.82
C ASN A 834 45.53 -49.71 5.01
N LYS A 835 45.92 -49.46 6.26
CA LYS A 835 46.85 -48.37 6.64
C LYS A 835 48.27 -48.48 6.06
N SER A 836 48.65 -49.60 5.43
CA SER A 836 49.93 -49.71 4.71
C SER A 836 49.92 -49.07 3.32
N ASN A 837 48.72 -48.81 2.75
CA ASN A 837 48.57 -48.03 1.53
C ASN A 837 48.66 -46.52 1.84
N PRO A 838 49.50 -45.72 1.15
CA PRO A 838 49.74 -44.33 1.54
C PRO A 838 48.54 -43.40 1.26
N CYS A 839 47.87 -42.92 2.30
CA CYS A 839 46.77 -41.94 2.18
C CYS A 839 47.19 -40.54 1.64
N ARG A 840 48.48 -40.29 1.37
CA ARG A 840 48.95 -39.06 0.71
C ARG A 840 49.35 -39.36 -0.74
N GLY A 841 48.60 -38.84 -1.70
CA GLY A 841 49.00 -38.79 -3.12
C GLY A 841 48.93 -40.11 -3.91
N ALA A 842 48.67 -41.25 -3.27
CA ALA A 842 48.13 -42.42 -3.95
C ALA A 842 46.76 -42.09 -4.60
N PRO A 843 46.24 -42.88 -5.56
CA PRO A 843 45.09 -42.49 -6.38
C PRO A 843 43.71 -42.60 -5.67
N THR A 844 43.58 -41.92 -4.52
CA THR A 844 42.30 -41.47 -3.93
C THR A 844 41.58 -40.44 -4.81
N THR A 845 42.17 -40.06 -5.94
CA THR A 845 41.62 -39.20 -7.00
C THR A 845 40.63 -39.91 -7.94
N ARG A 846 40.30 -41.19 -7.68
CA ARG A 846 39.27 -41.98 -8.36
C ARG A 846 37.93 -41.91 -7.62
N ILE A 847 37.24 -40.78 -7.73
CA ILE A 847 35.84 -40.65 -7.24
C ILE A 847 34.96 -41.48 -8.18
N LEU A 848 34.50 -42.64 -7.74
CA LEU A 848 33.72 -43.55 -8.58
C LEU A 848 32.23 -43.46 -8.30
N GLN A 849 31.46 -43.31 -9.37
CA GLN A 849 30.01 -43.11 -9.36
C GLN A 849 29.35 -44.27 -10.11
N ALA A 850 28.43 -44.99 -9.46
CA ALA A 850 27.82 -46.17 -10.07
C ALA A 850 26.76 -45.78 -11.12
N LEU A 851 25.79 -44.96 -10.73
CA LEU A 851 24.84 -44.31 -11.65
C LEU A 851 24.98 -42.79 -11.57
N THR A 852 25.16 -42.13 -12.72
CA THR A 852 25.22 -40.65 -12.81
C THR A 852 24.21 -40.14 -13.84
N ILE A 853 23.33 -39.22 -13.43
CA ILE A 853 22.53 -38.36 -14.31
C ILE A 853 23.16 -36.98 -14.28
N ASP A 854 23.75 -36.55 -15.40
CA ASP A 854 24.43 -35.26 -15.53
C ASP A 854 23.84 -34.39 -16.64
N SER A 855 23.87 -33.07 -16.49
CA SER A 855 23.52 -32.10 -17.55
C SER A 855 22.17 -32.41 -18.25
N SER A 856 21.14 -32.80 -17.50
CA SER A 856 19.88 -33.37 -18.00
C SER A 856 18.64 -32.69 -17.41
N SER A 857 17.47 -32.86 -18.02
CA SER A 857 16.21 -32.26 -17.54
C SER A 857 15.01 -33.21 -17.58
N ALA A 858 14.03 -32.98 -16.72
CA ALA A 858 12.75 -33.70 -16.68
C ALA A 858 12.91 -35.24 -16.64
N VAL A 859 13.91 -35.74 -15.89
CA VAL A 859 14.21 -37.16 -15.77
C VAL A 859 13.41 -37.75 -14.59
N LYS A 860 12.72 -38.87 -14.83
CA LYS A 860 12.05 -39.65 -13.78
C LYS A 860 12.78 -40.98 -13.57
N ILE A 861 12.95 -41.40 -12.32
CA ILE A 861 13.52 -42.69 -11.93
C ILE A 861 12.54 -43.33 -10.94
N ASN A 862 12.01 -44.52 -11.23
CA ASN A 862 11.03 -45.20 -10.40
C ASN A 862 11.34 -46.70 -10.25
N GLY A 863 11.71 -47.15 -9.05
CA GLY A 863 12.04 -48.55 -8.77
C GLY A 863 13.37 -48.98 -9.39
N LEU A 864 14.45 -48.94 -8.58
CA LEU A 864 15.77 -49.52 -8.89
C LEU A 864 16.49 -49.88 -7.58
N THR A 865 17.34 -50.91 -7.62
CA THR A 865 18.32 -51.17 -6.56
C THR A 865 19.71 -50.78 -7.04
N ILE A 866 20.43 -49.94 -6.27
CA ILE A 866 21.80 -49.51 -6.58
C ILE A 866 22.69 -49.88 -5.40
N GLN A 867 23.55 -50.88 -5.57
CA GLN A 867 24.30 -51.48 -4.47
C GLN A 867 25.82 -51.49 -4.68
N ASN A 868 26.55 -51.59 -3.57
CA ASN A 868 28.00 -51.79 -3.52
C ASN A 868 28.84 -50.84 -4.39
N SER A 869 28.48 -49.56 -4.51
CA SER A 869 29.35 -48.58 -5.20
C SER A 869 30.68 -48.42 -4.49
N GLN A 870 31.77 -48.29 -5.26
CA GLN A 870 33.10 -47.96 -4.73
C GLN A 870 33.09 -46.67 -3.90
N GLN A 871 32.27 -45.70 -4.31
CA GLN A 871 32.07 -44.46 -3.58
C GLN A 871 30.61 -43.99 -3.68
N MET A 872 30.24 -43.20 -4.69
CA MET A 872 28.88 -42.63 -4.80
C MET A 872 27.94 -43.60 -5.51
N HIS A 873 26.79 -43.93 -4.92
CA HIS A 873 25.84 -44.85 -5.55
C HIS A 873 25.08 -44.18 -6.68
N PHE A 874 24.39 -43.08 -6.38
CA PHE A 874 23.57 -42.37 -7.35
C PHE A 874 23.91 -40.87 -7.31
N VAL A 875 24.28 -40.30 -8.45
CA VAL A 875 24.69 -38.90 -8.58
C VAL A 875 23.76 -38.13 -9.50
N ILE A 876 23.21 -37.02 -9.01
CA ILE A 876 22.41 -36.04 -9.77
C ILE A 876 23.25 -34.77 -9.88
N SER A 877 23.64 -34.42 -11.12
CA SER A 877 24.68 -33.43 -11.41
C SER A 877 24.25 -32.46 -12.50
N HIS A 878 24.43 -31.14 -12.30
CA HIS A 878 24.08 -30.09 -13.29
C HIS A 878 22.70 -30.24 -13.95
N SER A 879 21.71 -30.80 -13.26
CA SER A 879 20.45 -31.27 -13.84
C SER A 879 19.24 -30.58 -13.23
N ASP A 880 18.14 -30.50 -13.97
CA ASP A 880 16.91 -29.83 -13.55
C ASP A 880 15.68 -30.76 -13.57
N SER A 881 14.76 -30.56 -12.63
CA SER A 881 13.45 -31.25 -12.62
C SER A 881 13.57 -32.78 -12.60
N VAL A 882 14.49 -33.30 -11.80
CA VAL A 882 14.74 -34.75 -11.63
C VAL A 882 13.87 -35.29 -10.50
N ARG A 883 13.12 -36.37 -10.74
CA ARG A 883 12.31 -37.05 -9.72
C ARG A 883 12.75 -38.50 -9.53
N VAL A 884 12.93 -38.90 -8.28
CA VAL A 884 13.34 -40.25 -7.86
C VAL A 884 12.29 -40.80 -6.90
N SER A 885 11.72 -41.96 -7.21
CA SER A 885 10.80 -42.71 -6.35
C SER A 885 11.25 -44.18 -6.19
N ASP A 886 10.99 -44.75 -5.02
CA ASP A 886 11.13 -46.19 -4.74
C ASP A 886 12.53 -46.78 -5.04
N VAL A 887 13.59 -45.96 -4.86
CA VAL A 887 14.98 -46.41 -5.06
C VAL A 887 15.57 -46.95 -3.76
N LEU A 888 16.11 -48.17 -3.85
CA LEU A 888 16.92 -48.80 -2.80
C LEU A 888 18.40 -48.57 -3.07
N VAL A 889 19.13 -48.08 -2.06
CA VAL A 889 20.59 -47.92 -2.09
C VAL A 889 21.20 -48.69 -0.92
N SER A 890 22.19 -49.55 -1.19
CA SER A 890 22.78 -50.41 -0.13
C SER A 890 24.27 -50.72 -0.32
N ALA A 891 25.07 -50.42 0.70
CA ALA A 891 26.42 -50.91 0.90
C ALA A 891 26.66 -51.25 2.40
N PRO A 892 27.70 -52.01 2.75
CA PRO A 892 28.05 -52.27 4.15
C PRO A 892 28.36 -50.98 4.92
N GLU A 893 28.01 -50.95 6.21
CA GLU A 893 28.30 -49.84 7.13
C GLU A 893 29.80 -49.46 7.17
N ASP A 894 30.68 -50.45 7.05
CA ASP A 894 32.13 -50.24 7.09
C ASP A 894 32.74 -49.84 5.72
N SER A 895 31.91 -49.56 4.70
CA SER A 895 32.38 -49.19 3.35
C SER A 895 32.86 -47.73 3.31
N PRO A 896 34.16 -47.45 3.06
CA PRO A 896 34.72 -46.12 3.25
C PRO A 896 34.30 -45.15 2.14
N ASN A 897 33.86 -43.95 2.54
CA ASN A 897 33.46 -42.83 1.67
C ASN A 897 32.20 -43.09 0.81
N THR A 898 31.35 -44.05 1.17
CA THR A 898 30.19 -44.40 0.33
C THR A 898 28.97 -43.50 0.55
N ASP A 899 28.86 -42.45 -0.27
CA ASP A 899 27.64 -41.64 -0.37
C ASP A 899 26.51 -42.45 -1.07
N GLY A 900 25.28 -42.27 -0.61
CA GLY A 900 24.08 -42.83 -1.22
C GLY A 900 23.64 -42.02 -2.44
N ILE A 901 22.76 -41.04 -2.23
CA ILE A 901 22.29 -40.10 -3.27
C ILE A 901 23.02 -38.76 -3.13
N HIS A 902 23.88 -38.44 -4.09
CA HIS A 902 24.67 -37.20 -4.14
C HIS A 902 24.03 -36.19 -5.11
N ILE A 903 23.80 -34.95 -4.66
CA ILE A 903 23.18 -33.88 -5.44
C ILE A 903 24.14 -32.69 -5.54
N THR A 904 24.52 -32.33 -6.76
CA THR A 904 25.46 -31.24 -7.05
C THR A 904 25.00 -30.39 -8.23
N GLY A 905 25.11 -29.06 -8.13
CA GLY A 905 24.81 -28.12 -9.23
C GLY A 905 23.39 -28.21 -9.82
N SER A 906 22.44 -28.81 -9.09
CA SER A 906 21.16 -29.29 -9.66
C SER A 906 19.95 -28.62 -9.03
N THR A 907 18.88 -28.47 -9.81
CA THR A 907 17.67 -27.72 -9.43
C THR A 907 16.39 -28.53 -9.53
N ASN A 908 15.39 -28.19 -8.71
CA ASN A 908 14.05 -28.79 -8.76
C ASN A 908 14.06 -30.33 -8.60
N VAL A 909 14.92 -30.85 -7.72
CA VAL A 909 15.08 -32.30 -7.50
C VAL A 909 14.08 -32.78 -6.44
N VAL A 910 13.40 -33.90 -6.70
CA VAL A 910 12.51 -34.55 -5.74
C VAL A 910 12.98 -35.98 -5.47
N LEU A 911 13.22 -36.33 -4.20
CA LEU A 911 13.43 -37.70 -3.73
C LEU A 911 12.21 -38.16 -2.92
N GLN A 912 11.68 -39.34 -3.19
CA GLN A 912 10.48 -39.86 -2.52
C GLN A 912 10.61 -41.36 -2.24
N ASP A 913 10.19 -41.81 -1.06
CA ASP A 913 10.09 -43.25 -0.71
C ASP A 913 11.43 -44.03 -0.83
N CYS A 914 12.56 -43.33 -0.88
CA CYS A 914 13.89 -43.92 -1.00
C CYS A 914 14.36 -44.56 0.30
N LYS A 915 14.99 -45.74 0.20
CA LYS A 915 15.65 -46.43 1.31
C LYS A 915 17.16 -46.53 1.05
N ILE A 916 17.97 -46.05 1.99
CA ILE A 916 19.41 -45.85 1.81
C ILE A 916 20.18 -46.37 3.03
N GLY A 917 21.17 -47.22 2.83
CA GLY A 917 22.14 -47.60 3.86
C GLY A 917 23.54 -47.72 3.28
N THR A 918 24.50 -46.98 3.82
CA THR A 918 25.90 -46.92 3.34
C THR A 918 26.88 -46.68 4.50
N GLY A 919 28.15 -46.39 4.21
CA GLY A 919 29.20 -46.05 5.20
C GLY A 919 29.64 -44.58 5.19
N ASP A 920 28.98 -43.72 4.40
CA ASP A 920 29.08 -42.25 4.49
C ASP A 920 27.67 -41.63 4.34
N ASP A 921 27.51 -40.44 3.75
CA ASP A 921 26.22 -39.71 3.75
C ASP A 921 25.12 -40.44 2.93
N CYS A 922 23.95 -40.73 3.54
CA CYS A 922 22.81 -41.33 2.84
C CYS A 922 22.33 -40.41 1.70
N VAL A 923 22.18 -39.12 2.00
CA VAL A 923 21.92 -38.07 1.01
C VAL A 923 22.90 -36.95 1.26
N SER A 924 23.67 -36.57 0.24
CA SER A 924 24.65 -35.47 0.31
C SER A 924 24.33 -34.38 -0.70
N ILE A 925 23.95 -33.19 -0.20
CA ILE A 925 23.61 -32.02 -1.01
C ILE A 925 24.78 -31.04 -0.96
N VAL A 926 25.34 -30.72 -2.12
CA VAL A 926 26.54 -29.88 -2.23
C VAL A 926 26.33 -28.69 -3.18
N ASN A 927 27.40 -27.94 -3.44
CA ASN A 927 27.39 -26.63 -4.09
C ASN A 927 26.53 -26.54 -5.37
N GLY A 928 25.86 -25.41 -5.54
CA GLY A 928 25.06 -25.06 -6.72
C GLY A 928 23.67 -25.68 -6.76
N SER A 929 23.23 -26.33 -5.67
CA SER A 929 21.96 -27.07 -5.63
C SER A 929 20.82 -26.23 -5.05
N SER A 930 19.61 -26.27 -5.63
CA SER A 930 18.45 -25.57 -5.03
C SER A 930 17.08 -26.12 -5.39
N ASN A 931 16.08 -25.83 -4.54
CA ASN A 931 14.73 -26.42 -4.60
C ASN A 931 14.79 -27.95 -4.59
N ILE A 932 15.37 -28.50 -3.53
CA ILE A 932 15.54 -29.93 -3.31
C ILE A 932 14.47 -30.37 -2.31
N LYS A 933 13.52 -31.21 -2.75
CA LYS A 933 12.45 -31.75 -1.91
C LYS A 933 12.69 -33.23 -1.63
N MET A 934 12.46 -33.68 -0.41
CA MET A 934 12.69 -35.06 0.03
C MET A 934 11.53 -35.51 0.92
N LYS A 935 10.94 -36.69 0.64
CA LYS A 935 9.83 -37.22 1.47
C LYS A 935 9.84 -38.73 1.65
N ARG A 936 9.51 -39.16 2.88
CA ARG A 936 9.54 -40.58 3.33
C ARG A 936 10.90 -41.24 3.06
N ILE A 937 11.97 -40.59 3.50
CA ILE A 937 13.36 -41.08 3.35
C ILE A 937 13.74 -41.99 4.53
N PHE A 938 14.15 -43.21 4.25
CA PHE A 938 14.67 -44.15 5.24
C PHE A 938 16.20 -44.23 5.10
N CYS A 939 16.95 -43.81 6.13
CA CYS A 939 18.41 -43.75 6.11
C CYS A 939 19.00 -44.55 7.29
N GLY A 940 19.84 -45.54 7.01
CA GLY A 940 20.49 -46.32 8.06
C GLY A 940 20.98 -47.70 7.61
N PRO A 941 22.21 -48.12 7.95
CA PRO A 941 23.26 -47.33 8.63
C PRO A 941 23.87 -46.25 7.71
N GLY A 942 24.75 -45.40 8.24
CA GLY A 942 25.48 -44.38 7.48
C GLY A 942 25.72 -43.08 8.25
N HIS A 943 26.03 -41.99 7.54
CA HIS A 943 26.29 -40.67 8.14
C HIS A 943 25.08 -39.73 8.18
N GLY A 944 23.88 -40.18 7.80
CA GLY A 944 22.66 -39.35 7.84
C GLY A 944 22.43 -38.54 6.57
N ILE A 945 21.73 -37.41 6.70
CA ILE A 945 21.44 -36.48 5.61
C ILE A 945 22.29 -35.22 5.81
N SER A 946 23.16 -34.92 4.84
CA SER A 946 24.13 -33.84 4.93
C SER A 946 24.00 -32.81 3.81
N ILE A 947 23.88 -31.52 4.18
CA ILE A 947 24.23 -30.40 3.30
C ILE A 947 25.70 -30.06 3.57
N GLY A 948 26.59 -30.04 2.58
CA GLY A 948 27.96 -29.64 2.90
C GLY A 948 29.08 -29.88 1.92
N SER A 949 30.29 -30.00 2.49
CA SER A 949 31.58 -29.83 1.78
C SER A 949 31.72 -28.47 1.07
N LEU A 950 30.87 -27.51 1.44
CA LEU A 950 30.80 -26.17 0.89
C LEU A 950 31.99 -25.33 1.36
N GLY A 951 32.45 -24.40 0.52
CA GLY A 951 33.53 -23.47 0.88
C GLY A 951 34.95 -24.03 0.82
N LYS A 952 35.12 -25.31 0.46
CA LYS A 952 36.44 -25.97 0.42
C LYS A 952 37.43 -25.20 -0.45
N ASP A 953 38.71 -25.17 -0.05
CA ASP A 953 39.79 -24.48 -0.76
C ASP A 953 39.45 -22.98 -1.00
N ASN A 954 38.78 -22.38 0.00
CA ASN A 954 38.23 -21.01 0.04
C ASN A 954 37.22 -20.65 -1.06
N SER A 955 36.63 -21.65 -1.71
CA SER A 955 35.62 -21.49 -2.78
C SER A 955 34.29 -20.90 -2.30
N THR A 956 33.41 -20.57 -3.25
CA THR A 956 32.04 -20.15 -2.98
C THR A 956 31.07 -21.33 -3.00
N GLY A 957 30.41 -21.59 -1.88
CA GLY A 957 29.33 -22.57 -1.72
C GLY A 957 27.96 -21.91 -1.67
N MET A 958 27.00 -22.39 -2.47
CA MET A 958 25.60 -21.96 -2.43
C MET A 958 24.66 -23.16 -2.42
N VAL A 959 23.75 -23.22 -1.44
CA VAL A 959 22.63 -24.18 -1.39
C VAL A 959 21.38 -23.46 -0.87
N THR A 960 20.22 -23.62 -1.52
CA THR A 960 18.97 -22.99 -1.04
C THR A 960 17.71 -23.82 -1.25
N LYS A 961 16.66 -23.55 -0.46
CA LYS A 961 15.34 -24.20 -0.58
C LYS A 961 15.47 -25.72 -0.53
N VAL A 962 15.84 -26.24 0.63
CA VAL A 962 15.90 -27.69 0.89
C VAL A 962 14.78 -28.04 1.87
N VAL A 963 13.91 -28.96 1.49
CA VAL A 963 12.79 -29.44 2.31
C VAL A 963 12.94 -30.95 2.49
N LEU A 964 12.96 -31.41 3.73
CA LEU A 964 12.75 -32.81 4.12
C LEU A 964 11.46 -32.88 4.93
N ASP A 965 10.44 -33.58 4.42
CA ASP A 965 9.22 -33.93 5.16
C ASP A 965 9.17 -35.44 5.35
N THR A 966 9.11 -35.91 6.58
CA THR A 966 9.00 -37.32 6.95
C THR A 966 10.26 -38.12 6.60
N ALA A 967 11.07 -38.42 7.62
CA ALA A 967 12.24 -39.27 7.48
C ALA A 967 12.46 -40.14 8.71
N PHE A 968 13.11 -41.30 8.53
CA PHE A 968 13.48 -42.19 9.62
C PHE A 968 14.97 -42.55 9.52
N LEU A 969 15.75 -42.12 10.53
CA LEU A 969 17.19 -42.30 10.59
C LEU A 969 17.57 -43.31 11.69
N ARG A 970 18.27 -44.38 11.34
CA ARG A 970 18.55 -45.51 12.24
C ARG A 970 20.02 -45.93 12.22
N GLU A 971 20.63 -46.05 13.39
CA GLU A 971 22.05 -46.44 13.57
C GLU A 971 23.02 -45.58 12.72
N THR A 972 22.76 -44.27 12.58
CA THR A 972 23.62 -43.37 11.81
C THR A 972 24.58 -42.56 12.69
N THR A 973 25.76 -42.18 12.17
CA THR A 973 26.75 -41.36 12.89
C THR A 973 26.30 -39.90 13.05
N ASN A 974 25.43 -39.41 12.16
CA ASN A 974 24.78 -38.11 12.26
C ASN A 974 23.31 -38.26 11.84
N GLY A 975 22.44 -37.35 12.28
CA GLY A 975 21.08 -37.25 11.79
C GLY A 975 21.00 -36.28 10.61
N LEU A 976 20.83 -35.00 10.93
CA LEU A 976 20.68 -33.89 10.00
C LEU A 976 21.87 -32.96 10.17
N ARG A 977 22.69 -32.80 9.13
CA ARG A 977 24.01 -32.15 9.22
C ARG A 977 24.20 -31.06 8.18
N ILE A 978 24.70 -29.90 8.60
CA ILE A 978 25.21 -28.84 7.71
C ILE A 978 26.71 -28.67 8.00
N LYS A 979 27.59 -28.91 7.02
CA LYS A 979 29.06 -28.90 7.19
C LYS A 979 29.77 -28.01 6.15
N THR A 980 30.51 -26.99 6.58
CA THR A 980 31.19 -26.04 5.68
C THR A 980 32.64 -25.81 6.09
N TRP A 981 33.54 -25.63 5.12
CA TRP A 981 34.97 -25.43 5.38
C TRP A 981 35.28 -23.98 5.81
N GLN A 982 36.21 -23.85 6.76
CA GLN A 982 36.82 -22.57 7.10
C GLN A 982 37.54 -21.95 5.89
N GLY A 983 37.42 -20.63 5.73
CA GLY A 983 37.92 -19.87 4.58
C GLY A 983 36.92 -19.76 3.42
N GLY A 984 35.81 -20.51 3.46
CA GLY A 984 34.78 -20.51 2.44
C GLY A 984 33.95 -19.23 2.37
N HIS A 985 33.18 -19.11 1.28
CA HIS A 985 32.30 -17.97 1.00
C HIS A 985 30.93 -18.46 0.47
N GLY A 986 29.92 -17.59 0.43
CA GLY A 986 28.58 -17.91 -0.07
C GLY A 986 27.60 -18.21 1.07
N TYR A 987 26.52 -18.97 0.81
CA TYR A 987 25.42 -19.16 1.76
C TYR A 987 24.71 -20.53 1.68
N VAL A 988 24.19 -20.98 2.82
CA VAL A 988 23.14 -22.00 2.95
C VAL A 988 21.93 -21.33 3.58
N ARG A 989 20.78 -21.33 2.90
CA ARG A 989 19.54 -20.71 3.42
C ARG A 989 18.23 -21.29 2.89
N GLY A 990 17.20 -21.24 3.72
CA GLY A 990 15.89 -21.79 3.42
C GLY A 990 15.91 -23.31 3.47
N VAL A 991 16.30 -23.86 4.63
CA VAL A 991 16.36 -25.30 4.86
C VAL A 991 15.34 -25.68 5.93
N ARG A 992 14.35 -26.52 5.61
CA ARG A 992 13.41 -27.10 6.57
C ARG A 992 13.59 -28.62 6.65
N PHE A 993 13.82 -29.12 7.86
CA PHE A 993 13.76 -30.54 8.19
C PHE A 993 12.58 -30.80 9.12
N GLU A 994 11.67 -31.69 8.72
CA GLU A 994 10.37 -31.84 9.35
C GLU A 994 9.92 -33.30 9.46
N ASN A 995 9.22 -33.64 10.54
CA ASN A 995 8.65 -34.98 10.81
C ASN A 995 9.72 -36.09 10.83
N VAL A 996 10.84 -35.87 11.54
CA VAL A 996 12.01 -36.77 11.51
C VAL A 996 12.09 -37.67 12.75
N GLY A 997 11.94 -38.98 12.56
CA GLY A 997 12.19 -40.00 13.57
C GLY A 997 13.65 -40.44 13.62
N MET A 998 14.21 -40.65 14.81
CA MET A 998 15.61 -41.09 14.98
C MET A 998 15.76 -42.24 15.98
N GLU A 999 16.53 -43.27 15.62
CA GLU A 999 16.84 -44.42 16.49
C GLU A 999 18.35 -44.67 16.57
N ASN A 1000 18.90 -44.62 17.78
CA ASN A 1000 20.33 -44.79 18.09
C ASN A 1000 21.28 -43.95 17.20
N VAL A 1001 20.88 -42.72 16.85
CA VAL A 1001 21.68 -41.81 16.02
C VAL A 1001 22.78 -41.16 16.86
N ALA A 1002 24.02 -41.12 16.39
CA ALA A 1002 25.13 -40.66 17.24
C ALA A 1002 25.15 -39.14 17.44
N ASN A 1003 24.87 -38.34 16.41
CA ASN A 1003 24.79 -36.88 16.49
C ASN A 1003 23.54 -36.36 15.74
N PRO A 1004 22.36 -36.30 16.38
CA PRO A 1004 21.08 -35.98 15.74
C PRO A 1004 21.03 -34.71 14.90
N ILE A 1005 21.45 -33.55 15.42
CA ILE A 1005 21.41 -32.27 14.70
C ILE A 1005 22.78 -31.58 14.78
N ILE A 1006 23.38 -31.28 13.62
CA ILE A 1006 24.68 -30.58 13.52
C ILE A 1006 24.60 -29.41 12.53
N ILE A 1007 25.10 -28.25 12.94
CA ILE A 1007 25.67 -27.22 12.06
C ILE A 1007 27.14 -27.04 12.45
N ASP A 1008 28.05 -27.11 11.49
CA ASP A 1008 29.50 -27.02 11.73
C ASP A 1008 30.21 -26.25 10.60
N GLN A 1009 30.58 -25.00 10.88
CA GLN A 1009 31.38 -24.15 9.99
C GLN A 1009 32.90 -24.34 10.17
N PHE A 1010 33.33 -25.19 11.10
CA PHE A 1010 34.74 -25.46 11.39
C PHE A 1010 35.24 -26.77 10.74
N TYR A 1011 34.51 -27.29 9.76
CA TYR A 1011 34.78 -28.60 9.16
C TYR A 1011 36.15 -28.64 8.44
N CYS A 1012 37.02 -29.56 8.89
CA CYS A 1012 38.40 -29.71 8.43
C CYS A 1012 38.77 -31.20 8.26
N ASP A 1013 38.42 -31.81 7.13
CA ASP A 1013 38.89 -33.18 6.78
C ASP A 1013 40.25 -33.11 6.06
N SER A 1014 41.28 -32.70 6.80
CA SER A 1014 42.64 -32.45 6.28
C SER A 1014 43.72 -33.15 7.09
N PRO A 1015 44.68 -33.87 6.47
CA PRO A 1015 45.83 -34.50 7.14
C PRO A 1015 46.97 -33.51 7.50
N LYS A 1016 46.60 -32.23 7.63
CA LYS A 1016 47.32 -31.12 8.26
C LYS A 1016 46.25 -30.32 9.01
N THR A 1017 46.55 -29.82 10.21
CA THR A 1017 45.69 -28.86 10.90
C THR A 1017 45.33 -27.71 9.96
N CYS A 1018 44.03 -27.46 9.77
CA CYS A 1018 43.59 -26.26 9.07
C CYS A 1018 44.07 -25.03 9.84
N GLN A 1019 44.54 -24.01 9.13
CA GLN A 1019 44.73 -22.71 9.76
C GLN A 1019 43.36 -22.17 10.13
N ASN A 1020 43.20 -21.62 11.33
CA ASN A 1020 41.94 -21.04 11.77
C ASN A 1020 41.65 -19.81 10.90
N GLN A 1021 40.66 -19.91 10.01
CA GLN A 1021 40.23 -18.83 9.11
C GLN A 1021 38.89 -18.29 9.59
N THR A 1022 38.74 -16.95 9.52
CA THR A 1022 37.55 -16.23 9.98
C THR A 1022 36.35 -16.41 9.05
N SER A 1023 36.56 -16.26 7.74
CA SER A 1023 35.47 -16.46 6.77
C SER A 1023 34.94 -17.89 6.77
N ALA A 1024 33.64 -18.02 6.55
CA ALA A 1024 32.94 -19.27 6.37
C ALA A 1024 31.77 -19.04 5.39
N VAL A 1025 31.16 -20.13 4.93
CA VAL A 1025 29.89 -20.06 4.20
C VAL A 1025 28.80 -19.63 5.18
N GLU A 1026 28.06 -18.58 4.88
CA GLU A 1026 26.96 -18.07 5.71
C GLU A 1026 25.90 -19.16 5.90
N ILE A 1027 25.34 -19.28 7.11
CA ILE A 1027 24.24 -20.21 7.40
C ILE A 1027 23.13 -19.43 8.09
N SER A 1028 22.04 -19.23 7.36
CA SER A 1028 20.86 -18.47 7.77
C SER A 1028 19.61 -19.25 7.38
N GLU A 1029 18.43 -18.88 7.89
CA GLU A 1029 17.14 -19.47 7.51
C GLU A 1029 17.12 -21.03 7.62
N ILE A 1030 17.28 -21.59 8.83
CA ILE A 1030 17.28 -23.05 9.07
C ILE A 1030 16.19 -23.44 10.09
N THR A 1031 15.32 -24.40 9.76
CA THR A 1031 14.20 -24.84 10.60
C THR A 1031 14.27 -26.35 10.82
N TYR A 1032 14.11 -26.76 12.09
CA TYR A 1032 13.93 -28.14 12.51
C TYR A 1032 12.56 -28.25 13.21
N ARG A 1033 11.68 -29.15 12.73
CA ARG A 1033 10.30 -29.27 13.22
C ARG A 1033 9.87 -30.73 13.42
N ASN A 1034 9.17 -31.03 14.51
CA ASN A 1034 8.64 -32.38 14.82
C ASN A 1034 9.73 -33.46 14.69
N ILE A 1035 10.80 -33.34 15.47
CA ILE A 1035 11.95 -34.27 15.43
C ILE A 1035 12.05 -35.02 16.75
N SER A 1036 11.95 -36.35 16.72
CA SER A 1036 11.90 -37.16 17.93
C SER A 1036 12.74 -38.44 17.81
N GLY A 1037 13.49 -38.79 18.86
CA GLY A 1037 14.28 -40.01 18.85
C GLY A 1037 15.36 -40.10 19.92
N THR A 1038 16.30 -41.03 19.73
CA THR A 1038 17.37 -41.28 20.71
C THR A 1038 18.77 -40.96 20.19
N THR A 1039 19.59 -40.32 21.02
CA THR A 1039 21.01 -39.99 20.74
C THR A 1039 21.99 -41.02 21.33
N LYS A 1040 23.22 -41.11 20.78
CA LYS A 1040 24.38 -41.78 21.44
C LYS A 1040 25.36 -40.77 22.06
N SER A 1041 25.60 -39.61 21.44
CA SER A 1041 26.46 -38.56 22.04
C SER A 1041 25.67 -37.72 23.04
N SER A 1042 26.37 -37.08 23.99
CA SER A 1042 25.74 -36.08 24.88
C SER A 1042 25.24 -34.88 24.08
N LYS A 1043 26.03 -34.37 23.13
CA LYS A 1043 25.69 -33.23 22.26
C LYS A 1043 24.69 -33.63 21.17
N ALA A 1044 23.45 -33.86 21.60
CA ALA A 1044 22.33 -34.21 20.72
C ALA A 1044 22.09 -33.15 19.64
N MET A 1045 22.30 -31.87 20.00
CA MET A 1045 22.25 -30.73 19.10
C MET A 1045 23.55 -29.92 19.19
N LYS A 1046 24.23 -29.70 18.05
CA LYS A 1046 25.50 -28.95 17.97
C LYS A 1046 25.42 -27.86 16.91
N PHE A 1047 25.47 -26.60 17.31
CA PHE A 1047 25.54 -25.43 16.43
C PHE A 1047 26.90 -24.74 16.61
N ALA A 1048 27.88 -25.08 15.78
CA ALA A 1048 29.26 -24.58 15.86
C ALA A 1048 29.57 -23.66 14.68
N CYS A 1049 29.46 -22.35 14.92
CA CYS A 1049 29.54 -21.31 13.88
C CYS A 1049 30.67 -20.30 14.17
N SER A 1050 31.15 -19.63 13.12
CA SER A 1050 32.24 -18.65 13.13
C SER A 1050 31.80 -17.33 13.72
N ASP A 1051 32.61 -16.77 14.63
CA ASP A 1051 32.33 -15.49 15.30
C ASP A 1051 32.28 -14.29 14.32
N THR A 1052 32.83 -14.43 13.11
CA THR A 1052 32.78 -13.40 12.06
C THR A 1052 31.76 -13.68 10.93
N VAL A 1053 31.18 -14.89 10.89
CA VAL A 1053 30.08 -15.26 9.98
C VAL A 1053 29.07 -16.12 10.76
N PRO A 1054 28.44 -15.55 11.81
CA PRO A 1054 27.62 -16.32 12.75
C PRO A 1054 26.41 -16.94 12.07
N CYS A 1055 25.96 -18.08 12.58
CA CYS A 1055 24.70 -18.66 12.13
C CYS A 1055 23.53 -17.85 12.68
N SER A 1056 22.55 -17.53 11.85
CA SER A 1056 21.36 -16.77 12.25
C SER A 1056 20.09 -17.54 11.93
N ASN A 1057 18.95 -17.04 12.45
CA ASN A 1057 17.63 -17.48 11.97
C ASN A 1057 17.41 -19.01 12.08
N ILE A 1058 17.95 -19.63 13.14
CA ILE A 1058 17.71 -21.05 13.47
C ILE A 1058 16.40 -21.18 14.25
N VAL A 1059 15.48 -22.02 13.78
CA VAL A 1059 14.17 -22.23 14.40
C VAL A 1059 14.03 -23.70 14.80
N LEU A 1060 13.69 -23.95 16.08
CA LEU A 1060 13.45 -25.28 16.62
C LEU A 1060 11.97 -25.40 17.05
N SER A 1061 11.29 -26.47 16.64
CA SER A 1061 9.90 -26.73 17.02
C SER A 1061 9.65 -28.20 17.28
N ASN A 1062 9.05 -28.54 18.43
CA ASN A 1062 8.70 -29.93 18.78
C ASN A 1062 9.88 -30.91 18.59
N ILE A 1063 11.00 -30.61 19.24
CA ILE A 1063 12.21 -31.44 19.27
C ILE A 1063 12.23 -32.25 20.57
N ASN A 1064 12.40 -33.56 20.50
CA ASN A 1064 12.55 -34.44 21.67
C ASN A 1064 13.59 -35.54 21.42
N LEU A 1065 14.84 -35.26 21.80
CA LEU A 1065 16.00 -36.12 21.56
C LEU A 1065 16.60 -36.61 22.88
N GLU A 1066 16.36 -37.87 23.22
CA GLU A 1066 16.68 -38.44 24.55
C GLU A 1066 17.95 -39.31 24.50
N LYS A 1067 18.78 -39.28 25.55
CA LYS A 1067 19.89 -40.23 25.75
C LYS A 1067 19.52 -41.23 26.85
N LYS A 1068 19.97 -42.47 26.72
CA LYS A 1068 19.64 -43.57 27.66
C LYS A 1068 20.16 -43.39 29.09
N ASP A 1069 20.97 -42.36 29.34
CA ASP A 1069 21.52 -41.97 30.64
C ASP A 1069 21.15 -40.55 31.09
N GLY A 1070 20.31 -39.82 30.33
CA GLY A 1070 19.85 -38.47 30.69
C GLY A 1070 20.95 -37.40 30.66
N THR A 1071 21.98 -37.57 29.82
CA THR A 1071 23.08 -36.59 29.66
C THR A 1071 23.06 -35.91 28.29
N GLU A 1072 21.88 -35.74 27.70
CA GLU A 1072 21.67 -34.96 26.48
C GLU A 1072 21.82 -33.44 26.73
N GLU A 1073 22.56 -32.75 25.86
CA GLU A 1073 22.80 -31.30 25.90
C GLU A 1073 22.75 -30.66 24.50
N THR A 1074 22.55 -29.35 24.48
CA THR A 1074 22.70 -28.50 23.29
C THR A 1074 23.97 -27.68 23.39
N TYR A 1075 24.80 -27.69 22.34
CA TYR A 1075 25.97 -26.85 22.22
C TYR A 1075 25.75 -25.73 21.20
N CYS A 1076 26.02 -24.47 21.57
CA CYS A 1076 25.97 -23.31 20.68
C CYS A 1076 27.31 -22.53 20.73
N ASN A 1077 27.86 -22.18 19.57
CA ASN A 1077 28.89 -21.15 19.39
C ASN A 1077 28.50 -20.24 18.24
N SER A 1078 28.40 -18.93 18.50
CA SER A 1078 28.10 -17.88 17.50
C SER A 1078 26.93 -18.23 16.58
N ALA A 1079 25.85 -18.75 17.17
CA ALA A 1079 24.63 -19.19 16.52
C ALA A 1079 23.42 -18.59 17.24
N GLN A 1080 22.50 -17.98 16.49
CA GLN A 1080 21.30 -17.31 17.01
C GLN A 1080 20.03 -17.98 16.48
N GLY A 1081 19.03 -18.12 17.35
CA GLY A 1081 17.75 -18.75 17.02
C GLY A 1081 16.76 -18.76 18.18
N PHE A 1082 15.63 -19.44 17.99
CA PHE A 1082 14.64 -19.65 19.06
C PHE A 1082 13.96 -21.01 18.95
N GLY A 1083 13.49 -21.51 20.10
CA GLY A 1083 12.69 -22.72 20.21
C GLY A 1083 11.25 -22.42 20.59
N TYR A 1084 10.29 -23.20 20.10
CA TYR A 1084 8.89 -23.15 20.55
C TYR A 1084 8.22 -24.53 20.57
N GLY A 1085 7.21 -24.70 21.42
CA GLY A 1085 6.67 -26.03 21.73
C GLY A 1085 7.62 -26.80 22.67
N VAL A 1086 7.67 -28.13 22.54
CA VAL A 1086 8.65 -28.95 23.28
C VAL A 1086 10.01 -28.84 22.59
N VAL A 1087 11.07 -28.53 23.34
CA VAL A 1087 12.46 -28.59 22.85
C VAL A 1087 13.33 -29.23 23.93
N HIS A 1088 13.69 -30.50 23.72
CA HIS A 1088 14.52 -31.31 24.61
C HIS A 1088 15.65 -32.00 23.80
N PRO A 1089 16.93 -31.91 24.23
CA PRO A 1089 17.43 -31.06 25.32
C PRO A 1089 17.18 -29.57 25.08
N SER A 1090 17.21 -28.76 26.15
CA SER A 1090 16.95 -27.32 26.02
C SER A 1090 17.97 -26.65 25.11
N ALA A 1091 17.53 -25.65 24.35
CA ALA A 1091 18.33 -24.93 23.36
C ALA A 1091 18.49 -23.43 23.69
N ASP A 1092 18.38 -23.07 24.98
CA ASP A 1092 18.45 -21.68 25.47
C ASP A 1092 19.68 -20.91 24.96
N CYS A 1093 20.79 -21.60 24.68
CA CYS A 1093 22.02 -21.02 24.14
C CYS A 1093 21.91 -20.41 22.73
N LEU A 1094 20.79 -20.62 22.02
CA LEU A 1094 20.47 -19.89 20.78
C LEU A 1094 19.86 -18.51 21.02
N SER A 1095 19.33 -18.26 22.22
CA SER A 1095 18.53 -17.06 22.55
C SER A 1095 19.29 -15.97 23.30
N SER A 1096 20.47 -16.27 23.84
CA SER A 1096 21.21 -15.38 24.73
C SER A 1096 21.89 -14.23 23.98
N HIS A 1097 21.43 -12.99 24.19
CA HIS A 1097 22.02 -11.79 23.60
C HIS A 1097 23.31 -11.30 24.31
N ASP A 1098 23.65 -11.87 25.48
CA ASP A 1098 24.69 -11.37 26.38
C ASP A 1098 26.07 -12.07 26.22
N LYS A 1099 26.82 -11.71 25.17
CA LYS A 1099 28.27 -11.94 25.08
C LYS A 1099 29.04 -10.80 24.42
N ASN A 1100 28.80 -9.55 24.85
CA ASN A 1100 29.74 -8.45 24.58
C ASN A 1100 29.58 -7.25 25.53
N ASP A 1101 29.80 -7.47 26.84
CA ASP A 1101 30.30 -6.40 27.72
C ASP A 1101 30.95 -6.97 28.99
N ASN A 1102 32.28 -6.95 29.06
CA ASN A 1102 33.07 -7.06 30.30
C ASN A 1102 34.58 -6.80 30.08
N VAL A 1103 34.94 -5.53 29.82
CA VAL A 1103 36.34 -5.07 29.95
C VAL A 1103 36.40 -3.81 30.81
N THR A 1104 36.81 -4.01 32.07
CA THR A 1104 37.20 -3.01 33.09
C THR A 1104 36.10 -2.15 33.75
N GLY A 1105 36.25 -1.92 35.07
CA GLY A 1105 35.64 -0.76 35.75
C GLY A 1105 35.00 -1.03 37.11
N GLN A 1106 35.80 -1.02 38.19
CA GLN A 1106 35.35 -1.02 39.58
C GLN A 1106 34.17 -0.06 39.87
N SER A 1107 33.12 -0.49 40.59
CA SER A 1107 32.97 -0.16 42.03
C SER A 1107 31.62 -0.56 42.64
N ALA A 1108 31.70 -0.95 43.91
CA ALA A 1108 30.62 -1.34 44.82
C ALA A 1108 29.61 -0.21 45.15
N ILE A 1109 28.43 -0.56 45.69
CA ILE A 1109 27.89 -0.15 47.02
C ILE A 1109 26.38 -0.48 47.17
N THR A 1110 25.97 -0.72 48.43
CA THR A 1110 24.60 -0.77 49.00
C THR A 1110 23.61 -1.93 48.68
N LYS A 1111 23.42 -2.75 49.73
CA LYS A 1111 22.13 -3.04 50.41
C LYS A 1111 21.16 -4.10 49.85
N GLU A 1112 20.48 -4.91 50.68
CA GLU A 1112 20.75 -5.29 52.09
C GLU A 1112 19.95 -6.56 52.46
N SER A 1113 20.42 -7.29 53.49
CA SER A 1113 19.66 -8.25 54.31
C SER A 1113 18.70 -9.26 53.64
N SER A 1114 19.08 -10.53 53.69
CA SER A 1114 18.54 -11.37 54.79
C SER A 1114 19.52 -12.52 55.13
N VAL A 1115 19.56 -12.88 56.41
CA VAL A 1115 20.53 -13.83 56.99
C VAL A 1115 19.80 -15.11 57.36
N ILE A 1116 20.47 -16.26 57.18
CA ILE A 1116 20.48 -17.36 58.17
C ILE A 1116 21.73 -18.21 57.93
N ASP A 1117 22.32 -18.68 59.04
CA ASP A 1117 23.65 -19.27 59.11
C ASP A 1117 23.74 -20.70 58.52
N GLN A 1118 24.94 -21.08 58.06
CA GLN A 1118 25.79 -21.92 58.91
C GLN A 1118 27.27 -21.90 58.51
N MET A 1119 28.13 -21.69 59.50
CA MET A 1119 29.59 -21.85 59.37
C MET A 1119 29.98 -23.33 59.29
N LYS A 1120 31.02 -23.64 58.51
CA LYS A 1120 32.06 -24.56 59.00
C LYS A 1120 33.44 -24.28 58.38
N ILE A 1121 34.46 -24.61 59.15
CA ILE A 1121 35.89 -24.29 58.95
C ILE A 1121 36.65 -25.62 58.89
N SER A 1122 37.57 -25.80 57.94
CA SER A 1122 38.92 -26.40 58.13
C SER A 1122 39.64 -26.73 56.81
N GLU A 1123 40.61 -25.87 56.47
CA GLU A 1123 42.03 -26.16 56.17
C GLU A 1123 42.54 -27.60 55.88
N LEU A 1124 43.59 -27.64 55.02
CA LEU A 1124 44.68 -28.65 54.91
C LEU A 1124 44.30 -30.06 54.36
N SER A 1125 45.14 -30.80 53.60
CA SER A 1125 46.59 -30.70 53.30
C SER A 1125 47.02 -31.41 51.99
N GLU A 1126 48.06 -30.88 51.34
CA GLU A 1126 49.22 -31.54 50.69
C GLU A 1126 49.12 -32.65 49.59
N THR A 1127 49.97 -32.44 48.57
CA THR A 1127 50.71 -33.40 47.72
C THR A 1127 50.01 -34.50 46.89
N SER A 1128 50.14 -34.39 45.56
CA SER A 1128 51.16 -35.17 44.81
C SER A 1128 51.26 -34.70 43.34
N THR A 1129 52.40 -34.96 42.69
CA THR A 1129 52.69 -34.64 41.29
C THR A 1129 52.78 -35.91 40.45
N GLU A 1130 52.20 -35.92 39.25
CA GLU A 1130 52.89 -36.18 37.97
C GLU A 1130 51.91 -36.09 36.77
N ASP A 1131 52.45 -36.09 35.55
CA ASP A 1131 51.72 -35.81 34.30
C ASP A 1131 50.73 -36.92 33.86
N ILE A 1132 49.76 -36.55 33.00
CA ILE A 1132 49.53 -37.24 31.71
C ILE A 1132 48.64 -36.41 30.76
N ILE A 1133 49.26 -36.07 29.61
CA ILE A 1133 48.74 -35.92 28.25
C ILE A 1133 47.21 -35.96 28.06
N HIS A 1134 46.63 -34.86 27.56
CA HIS A 1134 45.28 -34.84 26.95
C HIS A 1134 45.19 -35.82 25.77
N THR A 1135 44.21 -36.72 25.82
CA THR A 1135 43.72 -37.48 24.66
C THR A 1135 42.20 -37.49 24.68
N GLU A 1136 41.60 -36.75 23.75
CA GLU A 1136 40.17 -36.83 23.43
C GLU A 1136 40.03 -37.32 21.97
N LEU A 1137 38.93 -38.02 21.69
CA LEU A 1137 38.74 -38.90 20.52
C LEU A 1137 37.83 -38.30 19.44
#